data_AF-A0A3Q9KQ40-F1
#
_entry.id   AF-A0A3Q9KQ40-F1
#
_cell.length_a   1.000
_cell.length_b   1.000
_cell.length_c   1.000
_cell.angle_alpha   90.00
_cell.angle_beta   90.00
_cell.angle_gamma   90.00
#
_symmetry.space_group_name_H-M   'P 1'
#
loop_
_entity.id
_entity.type
_entity.pdbx_description
1 polymer ?
#
loop_
_entity_poly.entity_id
_entity_poly.type
_entity_poly.pdbx_seq_one_letter_code
_entity_poly.pdbx_strand_id
1 'polypeptide(L)'
;MGSTRPSMQELIRQRSRAGFVGRGRERAAFRANLETAPEDERHRFLFHVHGDAGVGKTFLVRELEQIAREKGALTAYVDESAGASAAEAMGAISRQLGAQGARFKELDRLLAAHRDRRHEAEAVVTAGPGPTDPEPDGPSTGSVLVARAGLVGLGMVPGVGAFAGALDAERLAHHADRVRAGLSARFRNQEDVQLVLSPERVLTPALLTELTDAASSAPWIVLFFDTYERTGPFLDGWLHETMTTDRHGALPATVVVVTAGQHPFDTARWGGFADFVADLPLGPFTEAETRGLLADRGVVAEPVVEEVLRLTGGLPVLVSTLAEQRPTDPDDVGDFSATAVERFLKWEQNPTHRALALACALPRSLDMDVFRAAAECPDDEADALFGWLRGLAFVDDRGDRLRYHGLVRGPMLRLQRRRSPRGWTERHQRLAAEFGRWRAEAADGLRPHQEWDQEHWRELRIEELYHALCARPSAALPAAIEDLIVVCGTDRAAGRRWARMLEEAGDAAAAPDLQDLGRRLARLLVDDDTGATPAMDLLLAHPATSARGRALAHTLRGIELRHAGDHQRALRECDQAVGNAPDLDVAHHNRGLTLRFLGDLPAALAAFDRADELTPGMARVIAGRGETHRLAGRLPQAVADFDRAVALDPTDSDALSSRGVCLHALGRYDEALADFDRAVGADGTRLWPLVRRARLRAELGDWERAFTDLDRAVRAAPGSAWVASERGETYRRAGRFEEAVTEFGRALTLQPDYPSVLAGRGAAHYELGRDQQALADLNQAVELSPGYTWALVRRARTRRRLGDAEGAIEDLRQVVERDPGHAQALIALGEARAALENHQAERTYPT
;
A
#
# COMPACT_ATOMS: atom_id res chain seq x y z
N MET A 1 -34.10 -35.89 -44.10
CA MET A 1 -35.21 -36.19 -43.16
C MET A 1 -34.71 -37.17 -42.12
N GLY A 2 -34.98 -36.88 -40.86
CA GLY A 2 -34.52 -37.62 -39.70
C GLY A 2 -34.18 -36.70 -38.54
N SER A 3 -35.06 -35.76 -38.20
CA SER A 3 -34.98 -35.01 -36.94
C SER A 3 -35.21 -36.04 -35.83
N THR A 4 -34.12 -36.56 -35.26
CA THR A 4 -34.16 -37.35 -34.04
C THR A 4 -34.75 -36.47 -32.95
N ARG A 5 -35.98 -36.77 -32.54
CA ARG A 5 -36.60 -36.11 -31.38
C ARG A 5 -35.66 -36.27 -30.19
N PRO A 6 -35.34 -35.19 -29.46
CA PRO A 6 -34.42 -35.25 -28.32
C PRO A 6 -34.93 -36.28 -27.30
N SER A 7 -34.02 -37.09 -26.78
CA SER A 7 -34.33 -38.08 -25.76
C SER A 7 -34.91 -37.43 -24.51
N MET A 8 -35.66 -38.20 -23.72
CA MET A 8 -36.16 -37.70 -22.43
C MET A 8 -35.00 -37.24 -21.52
N GLN A 9 -33.84 -37.90 -21.56
CA GLN A 9 -32.65 -37.44 -20.83
C GLN A 9 -32.03 -36.14 -21.39
N GLU A 10 -32.18 -35.85 -22.68
CA GLU A 10 -31.79 -34.57 -23.28
C GLU A 10 -32.77 -33.45 -22.95
N LEU A 11 -34.08 -33.74 -22.95
CA LEU A 11 -35.09 -32.79 -22.51
C LEU A 11 -35.02 -32.52 -21.00
N ILE A 12 -34.71 -33.53 -20.18
CA ILE A 12 -34.46 -33.36 -18.74
C ILE A 12 -33.16 -32.58 -18.50
N ARG A 13 -32.08 -32.85 -19.25
CA ARG A 13 -30.84 -32.05 -19.20
C ARG A 13 -31.08 -30.61 -19.66
N GLN A 14 -31.84 -30.38 -20.72
CA GLN A 14 -32.20 -29.03 -21.18
C GLN A 14 -33.04 -28.29 -20.14
N ARG A 15 -34.04 -28.96 -19.53
CA ARG A 15 -34.91 -28.36 -18.52
C ARG A 15 -34.23 -28.13 -17.16
N SER A 16 -33.25 -28.96 -16.78
CA SER A 16 -32.46 -28.73 -15.56
C SER A 16 -31.36 -27.68 -15.73
N ARG A 17 -30.97 -27.35 -16.97
CA ARG A 17 -29.88 -26.41 -17.32
C ARG A 17 -30.38 -25.03 -17.76
N ALA A 18 -31.65 -24.87 -18.12
CA ALA A 18 -32.27 -23.58 -18.45
C ALA A 18 -32.35 -22.57 -17.28
N GLY A 19 -31.94 -22.95 -16.06
CA GLY A 19 -32.02 -22.14 -14.85
C GLY A 19 -30.69 -21.53 -14.40
N PHE A 20 -29.87 -21.03 -15.33
CA PHE A 20 -28.70 -20.20 -14.99
C PHE A 20 -28.96 -18.75 -15.39
N VAL A 21 -29.41 -17.98 -14.41
CA VAL A 21 -29.45 -16.52 -14.45
C VAL A 21 -28.15 -16.00 -13.87
N GLY A 22 -27.26 -15.53 -14.74
CA GLY A 22 -25.96 -14.97 -14.37
C GLY A 22 -25.06 -14.78 -15.60
N ARG A 23 -24.05 -13.90 -15.49
CA ARG A 23 -23.06 -13.62 -16.56
C ARG A 23 -23.66 -13.17 -17.90
N GLY A 24 -24.75 -12.41 -17.82
CA GLY A 24 -25.48 -11.96 -19.01
C GLY A 24 -24.64 -11.09 -19.93
N ARG A 25 -23.73 -10.29 -19.36
CA ARG A 25 -22.84 -9.40 -20.13
C ARG A 25 -21.81 -10.21 -20.93
N GLU A 26 -21.17 -11.18 -20.30
CA GLU A 26 -20.15 -12.04 -20.90
C GLU A 26 -20.74 -12.90 -22.01
N ARG A 27 -21.92 -13.49 -21.76
CA ARG A 27 -22.67 -14.28 -22.75
C ARG A 27 -23.13 -13.42 -23.93
N ALA A 28 -23.59 -12.20 -23.67
CA ALA A 28 -24.01 -11.26 -24.72
C ALA A 28 -22.81 -10.80 -25.56
N ALA A 29 -21.66 -10.52 -24.94
CA ALA A 29 -20.43 -10.14 -25.63
C ALA A 29 -19.96 -11.25 -26.57
N PHE A 30 -19.91 -12.49 -26.09
CA PHE A 30 -19.53 -13.64 -26.92
C PHE A 30 -20.53 -13.88 -28.06
N ARG A 31 -21.83 -13.77 -27.78
CA ARG A 31 -22.89 -13.89 -28.81
C ARG A 31 -22.75 -12.82 -29.89
N ALA A 32 -22.55 -11.57 -29.50
CA ALA A 32 -22.37 -10.45 -30.43
C ALA A 32 -21.11 -10.63 -31.29
N ASN A 33 -20.04 -11.22 -30.72
CA ASN A 33 -18.82 -11.51 -31.46
C ASN A 33 -19.04 -12.50 -32.62
N LEU A 34 -19.82 -13.57 -32.40
CA LEU A 34 -20.19 -14.54 -33.45
C LEU A 34 -21.18 -13.97 -34.48
N GLU A 35 -21.78 -12.81 -34.22
CA GLU A 35 -22.61 -12.06 -35.17
C GLU A 35 -21.81 -10.97 -35.91
N THR A 36 -20.58 -10.71 -35.47
CA THR A 36 -19.69 -9.69 -36.03
C THR A 36 -18.75 -10.35 -37.04
N ALA A 37 -18.64 -9.77 -38.23
CA ALA A 37 -17.75 -10.27 -39.28
C ALA A 37 -16.27 -10.23 -38.80
N PRO A 38 -15.43 -11.23 -39.12
CA PRO A 38 -14.03 -11.26 -38.68
C PRO A 38 -13.18 -10.06 -39.12
N GLU A 39 -13.58 -9.38 -40.20
CA GLU A 39 -12.91 -8.18 -40.73
C GLU A 39 -13.24 -6.91 -39.95
N ASP A 40 -14.26 -6.93 -39.09
CA ASP A 40 -14.63 -5.80 -38.24
C ASP A 40 -13.66 -5.70 -37.06
N GLU A 41 -13.11 -4.50 -36.81
CA GLU A 41 -12.17 -4.21 -35.71
C GLU A 41 -12.73 -4.55 -34.32
N ARG A 42 -14.06 -4.69 -34.19
CA ARG A 42 -14.73 -5.09 -32.94
C ARG A 42 -14.71 -6.60 -32.71
N HIS A 43 -14.38 -7.40 -33.73
CA HIS A 43 -14.25 -8.85 -33.58
C HIS A 43 -13.08 -9.19 -32.66
N ARG A 44 -13.26 -10.22 -31.84
CA ARG A 44 -12.27 -10.74 -30.88
C ARG A 44 -12.04 -12.21 -31.19
N PHE A 45 -10.78 -12.56 -31.41
CA PHE A 45 -10.36 -13.91 -31.79
C PHE A 45 -10.06 -14.80 -30.59
N LEU A 46 -9.79 -14.19 -29.42
CA LEU A 46 -9.55 -14.90 -28.16
C LEU A 46 -10.44 -14.33 -27.06
N PHE A 47 -11.15 -15.19 -26.33
CA PHE A 47 -11.82 -14.86 -25.08
C PHE A 47 -11.04 -15.48 -23.94
N HIS A 48 -10.57 -14.67 -22.99
CA HIS A 48 -9.85 -15.14 -21.82
C HIS A 48 -10.71 -14.97 -20.57
N VAL A 49 -11.33 -16.05 -20.10
CA VAL A 49 -12.14 -16.08 -18.89
C VAL A 49 -11.23 -16.34 -17.70
N HIS A 50 -11.21 -15.44 -16.71
CA HIS A 50 -10.41 -15.65 -15.51
C HIS A 50 -11.12 -15.25 -14.23
N GLY A 51 -10.57 -15.64 -13.08
CA GLY A 51 -11.14 -15.35 -11.77
C GLY A 51 -11.00 -16.51 -10.80
N ASP A 52 -11.41 -16.31 -9.55
CA ASP A 52 -11.13 -17.22 -8.44
C ASP A 52 -11.82 -18.60 -8.56
N ALA A 53 -11.45 -19.55 -7.70
CA ALA A 53 -12.14 -20.83 -7.60
C ALA A 53 -13.63 -20.63 -7.21
N GLY A 54 -14.53 -21.34 -7.89
CA GLY A 54 -15.97 -21.31 -7.57
C GLY A 54 -16.77 -20.15 -8.15
N VAL A 55 -16.13 -19.19 -8.86
CA VAL A 55 -16.81 -18.06 -9.55
C VAL A 55 -17.60 -18.47 -10.81
N GLY A 56 -17.65 -19.77 -11.13
CA GLY A 56 -18.46 -20.29 -12.22
C GLY A 56 -17.82 -20.24 -13.61
N LYS A 57 -16.48 -20.22 -13.70
CA LYS A 57 -15.74 -20.24 -14.98
C LYS A 57 -16.16 -21.38 -15.91
N THR A 58 -15.96 -22.63 -15.49
CA THR A 58 -16.35 -23.83 -16.24
C THR A 58 -17.82 -23.80 -16.66
N PHE A 59 -18.70 -23.29 -15.81
CA PHE A 59 -20.11 -23.16 -16.16
C PHE A 59 -20.32 -22.14 -17.29
N LEU A 60 -19.72 -20.95 -17.20
CA LEU A 60 -19.76 -19.95 -18.26
C LEU A 60 -19.21 -20.52 -19.57
N VAL A 61 -18.06 -21.17 -19.55
CA VAL A 61 -17.43 -21.77 -20.75
C VAL A 61 -18.37 -22.78 -21.42
N ARG A 62 -19.06 -23.62 -20.64
CA ARG A 62 -20.06 -24.56 -21.16
C ARG A 62 -21.28 -23.86 -21.77
N GLU A 63 -21.70 -22.73 -21.21
CA GLU A 63 -22.74 -21.89 -21.82
C GLU A 63 -22.27 -21.23 -23.11
N LEU A 64 -21.01 -20.76 -23.17
CA LEU A 64 -20.42 -20.22 -24.40
C LEU A 64 -20.33 -21.30 -25.50
N GLU A 65 -19.97 -22.54 -25.14
CA GLU A 65 -20.00 -23.70 -26.03
C GLU A 65 -21.40 -23.92 -26.63
N GLN A 66 -22.44 -23.83 -25.80
CA GLN A 66 -23.82 -23.97 -26.26
C GLN A 66 -24.24 -22.81 -27.19
N ILE A 67 -23.88 -21.56 -26.86
CA ILE A 67 -24.14 -20.38 -27.71
C ILE A 67 -23.47 -20.57 -29.08
N ALA A 68 -22.23 -21.06 -29.11
CA ALA A 68 -21.52 -21.34 -30.35
C ALA A 68 -22.25 -22.40 -31.19
N ARG A 69 -22.69 -23.51 -30.58
CA ARG A 69 -23.47 -24.55 -31.27
C ARG A 69 -24.81 -24.05 -31.80
N GLU A 70 -25.51 -23.19 -31.07
CA GLU A 70 -26.75 -22.53 -31.53
C GLU A 70 -26.53 -21.64 -32.76
N LYS A 71 -25.34 -21.07 -32.90
CA LYS A 71 -24.90 -20.32 -34.08
C LYS A 71 -24.36 -21.21 -35.21
N GLY A 72 -24.47 -22.53 -35.06
CA GLY A 72 -24.02 -23.51 -36.05
C GLY A 72 -22.50 -23.74 -36.05
N ALA A 73 -21.78 -23.32 -35.02
CA ALA A 73 -20.35 -23.52 -34.92
C ALA A 73 -20.00 -24.99 -34.66
N LEU A 74 -18.85 -25.44 -35.19
CA LEU A 74 -18.20 -26.66 -34.72
C LEU A 74 -17.43 -26.34 -33.44
N THR A 75 -17.60 -27.12 -32.36
CA THR A 75 -16.97 -26.83 -31.07
C THR A 75 -16.07 -27.95 -30.58
N ALA A 76 -14.89 -27.63 -30.04
CA ALA A 76 -14.05 -28.59 -29.33
C ALA A 76 -13.73 -28.08 -27.92
N TYR A 77 -13.78 -28.97 -26.92
CA TYR A 77 -13.56 -28.67 -25.52
C TYR A 77 -12.39 -29.48 -24.96
N VAL A 78 -11.35 -28.79 -24.53
CA VAL A 78 -10.11 -29.34 -23.97
C VAL A 78 -10.01 -28.89 -22.52
N ASP A 79 -9.87 -29.85 -21.60
CA ASP A 79 -9.63 -29.60 -20.18
C ASP A 79 -8.46 -30.48 -19.70
N GLU A 80 -8.22 -30.55 -18.39
CA GLU A 80 -7.14 -31.35 -17.82
C GLU A 80 -7.24 -32.86 -18.11
N SER A 81 -8.39 -33.35 -18.57
CA SER A 81 -8.57 -34.76 -18.95
C SER A 81 -8.08 -35.07 -20.36
N ALA A 82 -7.80 -34.04 -21.17
CA ALA A 82 -7.41 -34.19 -22.56
C ALA A 82 -5.95 -34.65 -22.77
N GLY A 83 -5.15 -34.70 -21.70
CA GLY A 83 -3.72 -35.06 -21.74
C GLY A 83 -2.80 -33.94 -21.27
N ALA A 84 -1.49 -34.21 -21.22
CA ALA A 84 -0.46 -33.30 -20.70
C ALA A 84 0.40 -32.66 -21.81
N SER A 85 -0.08 -32.65 -23.06
CA SER A 85 0.66 -32.13 -24.21
C SER A 85 -0.23 -31.49 -25.29
N ALA A 86 0.36 -30.61 -26.12
CA ALA A 86 -0.34 -30.01 -27.26
C ALA A 86 -0.83 -31.07 -28.27
N ALA A 87 -0.04 -32.12 -28.54
CA ALA A 87 -0.44 -33.20 -29.45
C ALA A 87 -1.71 -33.94 -28.99
N GLU A 88 -1.86 -34.16 -27.69
CA GLU A 88 -3.06 -34.79 -27.13
C GLU A 88 -4.28 -33.86 -27.20
N ALA A 89 -4.08 -32.56 -26.95
CA ALA A 89 -5.11 -31.54 -27.16
C ALA A 89 -5.58 -31.48 -28.62
N MET A 90 -4.66 -31.50 -29.59
CA MET A 90 -5.00 -31.60 -31.02
C MET A 90 -5.80 -32.87 -31.33
N GLY A 91 -5.44 -33.99 -30.71
CA GLY A 91 -6.20 -35.23 -30.84
C GLY A 91 -7.60 -35.16 -30.22
N ALA A 92 -7.77 -34.45 -29.10
CA ALA A 92 -9.09 -34.17 -28.53
C ALA A 92 -9.93 -33.29 -29.46
N ILE A 93 -9.33 -32.25 -30.05
CA ILE A 93 -9.97 -31.37 -31.04
C ILE A 93 -10.42 -32.18 -32.25
N SER A 94 -9.52 -32.95 -32.87
CA SER A 94 -9.82 -33.80 -34.04
C SER A 94 -11.02 -34.71 -33.77
N ARG A 95 -11.00 -35.47 -32.66
CA ARG A 95 -12.09 -36.40 -32.30
C ARG A 95 -13.42 -35.68 -32.11
N GLN A 96 -13.42 -34.54 -31.44
CA GLN A 96 -14.66 -33.82 -31.10
C GLN A 96 -15.27 -33.13 -32.33
N LEU A 97 -14.46 -32.47 -33.15
CA LEU A 97 -14.93 -31.88 -34.41
C LEU A 97 -15.32 -32.98 -35.42
N GLY A 98 -14.59 -34.10 -35.41
CA GLY A 98 -14.91 -35.30 -36.20
C GLY A 98 -16.29 -35.87 -35.91
N ALA A 99 -16.67 -35.94 -34.63
CA ALA A 99 -18.01 -36.35 -34.20
C ALA A 99 -19.13 -35.40 -34.68
N GLN A 100 -18.78 -34.17 -35.07
CA GLN A 100 -19.70 -33.16 -35.61
C GLN A 100 -19.69 -33.11 -37.15
N GLY A 101 -18.97 -34.03 -37.81
CA GLY A 101 -18.98 -34.20 -39.27
C GLY A 101 -17.79 -33.60 -40.02
N ALA A 102 -16.86 -32.94 -39.33
CA ALA A 102 -15.58 -32.55 -39.93
C ALA A 102 -14.67 -33.78 -40.14
N ARG A 103 -13.72 -33.72 -41.08
CA ARG A 103 -12.82 -34.86 -41.35
C ARG A 103 -11.37 -34.42 -41.18
N PHE A 104 -10.69 -35.04 -40.23
CA PHE A 104 -9.30 -34.77 -39.87
C PHE A 104 -8.41 -35.97 -40.22
N LYS A 105 -8.45 -36.40 -41.49
CA LYS A 105 -7.87 -37.68 -41.92
C LYS A 105 -6.35 -37.66 -41.81
N GLU A 106 -5.72 -36.57 -42.21
CA GLU A 106 -4.26 -36.44 -42.20
C GLU A 106 -3.76 -36.21 -40.77
N LEU A 107 -4.43 -35.36 -39.99
CA LEU A 107 -4.10 -35.17 -38.59
C LEU A 107 -4.27 -36.47 -37.79
N ASP A 108 -5.35 -37.24 -37.99
CA ASP A 108 -5.54 -38.52 -37.29
C ASP A 108 -4.47 -39.55 -37.67
N ARG A 109 -4.05 -39.58 -38.94
CA ARG A 109 -2.93 -40.42 -39.41
C ARG A 109 -1.63 -40.05 -38.70
N LEU A 110 -1.30 -38.77 -38.64
CA LEU A 110 -0.08 -38.27 -38.01
C LEU A 110 -0.12 -38.42 -36.48
N LEU A 111 -1.28 -38.26 -35.84
CA LEU A 111 -1.46 -38.49 -34.41
C LEU A 111 -1.33 -39.97 -34.05
N ALA A 112 -1.83 -40.88 -34.87
CA ALA A 112 -1.61 -42.31 -34.70
C ALA A 112 -0.12 -42.65 -34.84
N ALA A 113 0.53 -42.14 -35.88
CA ALA A 113 1.97 -42.29 -36.06
C ALA A 113 2.76 -41.71 -34.87
N HIS A 114 2.40 -40.52 -34.38
CA HIS A 114 3.02 -39.93 -33.18
C HIS A 114 2.90 -40.85 -31.96
N ARG A 115 1.71 -41.41 -31.69
CA ARG A 115 1.51 -42.32 -30.55
C ARG A 115 2.35 -43.59 -30.70
N ASP A 116 2.34 -44.21 -31.87
CA ASP A 116 3.11 -45.43 -32.14
C ASP A 116 4.62 -45.16 -31.99
N ARG A 117 5.11 -44.07 -32.58
CA ARG A 117 6.53 -43.67 -32.51
C ARG A 117 6.95 -43.24 -31.12
N ARG A 118 6.07 -42.60 -30.35
CA ARG A 118 6.30 -42.26 -28.95
C ARG A 118 6.43 -43.52 -28.09
N HIS A 119 5.56 -44.51 -28.27
CA HIS A 119 5.69 -45.80 -27.57
C HIS A 119 6.98 -46.54 -27.97
N GLU A 120 7.35 -46.51 -29.26
CA GLU A 120 8.62 -47.07 -29.74
C GLU A 120 9.85 -46.32 -29.16
N ALA A 121 9.76 -45.00 -29.00
CA ALA A 121 10.80 -44.16 -28.42
C ALA A 121 10.93 -44.34 -26.90
N GLU A 122 9.81 -44.42 -26.19
CA GLU A 122 9.77 -44.71 -24.74
C GLU A 122 10.39 -46.09 -24.46
N ALA A 123 10.17 -47.08 -25.34
CA ALA A 123 10.83 -48.38 -25.29
C ALA A 123 12.36 -48.32 -25.51
N VAL A 124 12.86 -47.35 -26.29
CA VAL A 124 14.30 -47.13 -26.48
C VAL A 124 14.94 -46.49 -25.24
N VAL A 125 14.24 -45.52 -24.62
CA VAL A 125 14.73 -44.84 -23.42
C VAL A 125 14.71 -45.78 -22.21
N THR A 126 13.71 -46.66 -22.10
CA THR A 126 13.62 -47.66 -21.02
C THR A 126 14.57 -48.85 -21.17
N ALA A 127 15.00 -49.18 -22.40
CA ALA A 127 15.93 -50.28 -22.64
C ALA A 127 17.38 -50.00 -22.16
N GLY A 128 17.75 -48.73 -21.94
CA GLY A 128 19.12 -48.35 -21.58
C GLY A 128 20.15 -48.60 -22.70
N PRO A 129 21.41 -48.11 -22.55
CA PRO A 129 22.40 -48.17 -23.64
C PRO A 129 22.85 -49.61 -23.95
N GLY A 130 23.01 -49.92 -25.24
CA GLY A 130 23.70 -51.12 -25.69
C GLY A 130 25.23 -50.95 -25.62
N PRO A 131 26.01 -52.05 -25.49
CA PRO A 131 27.46 -52.00 -25.22
C PRO A 131 28.36 -51.48 -26.37
N THR A 132 27.80 -51.00 -27.49
CA THR A 132 28.58 -50.65 -28.70
C THR A 132 28.19 -49.32 -29.37
N ASP A 133 27.50 -48.41 -28.68
CA ASP A 133 27.16 -47.11 -29.29
C ASP A 133 28.35 -46.11 -29.20
N PRO A 134 28.75 -45.47 -30.32
CA PRO A 134 29.90 -44.54 -30.34
C PRO A 134 29.58 -43.19 -29.67
N GLU A 135 30.58 -42.60 -29.00
CA GLU A 135 30.48 -41.23 -28.43
C GLU A 135 30.35 -40.17 -29.54
N PRO A 136 29.37 -39.25 -29.47
CA PRO A 136 29.22 -38.19 -30.46
C PRO A 136 30.07 -36.95 -30.15
N ASP A 137 30.57 -36.31 -31.19
CA ASP A 137 31.30 -35.02 -31.17
C ASP A 137 30.37 -33.86 -30.79
N GLY A 138 30.59 -33.26 -29.61
CA GLY A 138 30.21 -31.89 -29.19
C GLY A 138 28.73 -31.43 -29.31
N PRO A 139 28.22 -30.57 -28.40
CA PRO A 139 26.84 -30.09 -28.50
C PRO A 139 26.65 -29.15 -29.71
N SER A 140 25.61 -29.40 -30.52
CA SER A 140 25.24 -28.50 -31.61
C SER A 140 24.50 -27.26 -31.08
N THR A 141 24.74 -26.08 -31.65
CA THR A 141 24.20 -24.80 -31.13
C THR A 141 22.66 -24.73 -31.14
N GLY A 142 21.98 -25.63 -31.86
CA GLY A 142 20.52 -25.75 -31.87
C GLY A 142 19.93 -26.71 -30.81
N SER A 143 20.72 -27.56 -30.16
CA SER A 143 20.20 -28.64 -29.31
C SER A 143 19.87 -28.23 -27.88
N VAL A 144 20.52 -27.18 -27.37
CA VAL A 144 20.32 -26.66 -26.01
C VAL A 144 18.90 -26.13 -25.80
N LEU A 145 18.28 -25.53 -26.83
CA LEU A 145 16.92 -24.99 -26.73
C LEU A 145 15.84 -26.10 -26.78
N VAL A 146 16.11 -27.19 -27.50
CA VAL A 146 15.19 -28.34 -27.65
C VAL A 146 15.18 -29.21 -26.39
N ALA A 147 16.30 -29.29 -25.66
CA ALA A 147 16.43 -30.11 -24.46
C ALA A 147 15.48 -29.71 -23.30
N ARG A 148 15.17 -28.40 -23.16
CA ARG A 148 14.22 -27.92 -22.14
C ARG A 148 12.75 -28.19 -22.48
N ALA A 149 12.39 -28.19 -23.77
CA ALA A 149 11.01 -28.41 -24.21
C ALA A 149 10.68 -29.91 -24.39
N GLY A 150 11.61 -30.70 -24.94
CA GLY A 150 11.37 -32.11 -25.28
C GLY A 150 11.24 -33.06 -24.09
N LEU A 151 11.83 -32.74 -22.94
CA LEU A 151 11.73 -33.57 -21.73
C LEU A 151 10.40 -33.41 -20.98
N VAL A 152 9.74 -32.26 -21.13
CA VAL A 152 8.39 -32.03 -20.58
C VAL A 152 7.32 -32.73 -21.44
N GLY A 153 7.50 -32.76 -22.76
CA GLY A 153 6.53 -33.35 -23.70
C GLY A 153 6.45 -34.89 -23.72
N LEU A 154 7.48 -35.60 -23.22
CA LEU A 154 7.52 -37.07 -23.18
C LEU A 154 6.89 -37.70 -21.95
N GLY A 155 6.30 -36.94 -21.01
CA GLY A 155 5.62 -37.52 -19.84
C GLY A 155 6.48 -38.50 -19.02
N MET A 156 7.80 -38.28 -18.98
CA MET A 156 8.72 -39.19 -18.31
C MET A 156 8.85 -38.82 -16.83
N VAL A 157 7.94 -39.37 -16.04
CA VAL A 157 8.08 -39.98 -14.68
C VAL A 157 6.78 -39.74 -13.88
N PRO A 158 5.98 -40.78 -13.61
CA PRO A 158 4.95 -40.73 -12.58
C PRO A 158 5.62 -40.46 -11.21
N GLY A 159 5.31 -39.32 -10.58
CA GLY A 159 5.73 -39.01 -9.22
C GLY A 159 6.84 -37.96 -9.06
N VAL A 160 7.36 -37.34 -10.13
CA VAL A 160 8.36 -36.25 -10.01
C VAL A 160 7.98 -35.09 -10.95
N GLY A 161 6.82 -34.50 -10.73
CA GLY A 161 6.37 -33.30 -11.44
C GLY A 161 6.52 -32.05 -10.59
N ALA A 162 7.74 -31.70 -10.15
CA ALA A 162 8.05 -30.40 -9.52
C ALA A 162 9.57 -30.09 -9.30
N PHE A 163 10.51 -30.73 -10.01
CA PHE A 163 11.93 -30.39 -9.88
C PHE A 163 12.52 -29.94 -11.22
N ALA A 164 12.34 -28.66 -11.55
CA ALA A 164 13.06 -27.98 -12.65
C ALA A 164 14.04 -26.91 -12.11
N GLY A 165 14.61 -27.15 -10.92
CA GLY A 165 15.72 -26.37 -10.39
C GLY A 165 16.95 -27.25 -10.26
N ALA A 166 18.04 -26.87 -10.94
CA ALA A 166 19.40 -27.42 -10.81
C ALA A 166 19.80 -28.66 -11.64
N LEU A 167 19.42 -28.74 -12.92
CA LEU A 167 20.16 -29.58 -13.89
C LEU A 167 20.94 -28.70 -14.88
N ASP A 168 22.21 -29.05 -15.08
CA ASP A 168 23.16 -28.36 -15.95
C ASP A 168 22.71 -28.40 -17.42
N ALA A 169 22.66 -27.24 -18.08
CA ALA A 169 22.09 -27.09 -19.41
C ALA A 169 22.86 -27.88 -20.48
N GLU A 170 24.18 -28.01 -20.31
CA GLU A 170 25.03 -28.83 -21.20
C GLU A 170 24.75 -30.32 -21.07
N ARG A 171 24.46 -30.83 -19.86
CA ARG A 171 24.13 -32.24 -19.65
C ARG A 171 22.77 -32.60 -20.22
N LEU A 172 21.78 -31.71 -20.09
CA LEU A 172 20.47 -31.86 -20.71
C LEU A 172 20.57 -31.82 -22.25
N ALA A 173 21.39 -30.93 -22.81
CA ALA A 173 21.64 -30.86 -24.24
C ALA A 173 22.29 -32.13 -24.80
N HIS A 174 23.33 -32.67 -24.13
CA HIS A 174 23.94 -33.95 -24.50
C HIS A 174 22.95 -35.12 -24.43
N HIS A 175 22.09 -35.15 -23.41
CA HIS A 175 21.07 -36.18 -23.29
C HIS A 175 20.05 -36.10 -24.45
N ALA A 176 19.62 -34.88 -24.80
CA ALA A 176 18.71 -34.64 -25.92
C ALA A 176 19.34 -34.96 -27.29
N ASP A 177 20.63 -34.68 -27.49
CA ASP A 177 21.37 -35.01 -28.71
C ASP A 177 21.50 -36.52 -28.92
N ARG A 178 21.76 -37.27 -27.85
CA ARG A 178 21.78 -38.75 -27.90
C ARG A 178 20.41 -39.35 -28.17
N VAL A 179 19.36 -38.85 -27.51
CA VAL A 179 17.99 -39.29 -27.78
C VAL A 179 17.64 -39.01 -29.24
N ARG A 180 17.99 -37.83 -29.78
CA ARG A 180 17.79 -37.51 -31.20
C ARG A 180 18.57 -38.44 -32.14
N ALA A 181 19.83 -38.75 -31.83
CA ALA A 181 20.64 -39.68 -32.63
C ALA A 181 20.08 -41.11 -32.62
N GLY A 182 19.67 -41.62 -31.45
CA GLY A 182 19.05 -42.93 -31.29
C GLY A 182 17.71 -43.06 -32.02
N LEU A 183 16.89 -42.00 -32.01
CA LEU A 183 15.65 -41.94 -32.80
C LEU A 183 15.94 -41.88 -34.31
N SER A 184 16.96 -41.12 -34.73
CA SER A 184 17.37 -41.02 -36.14
C SER A 184 17.96 -42.32 -36.72
N ALA A 185 18.53 -43.17 -35.87
CA ALA A 185 19.03 -44.50 -36.27
C ALA A 185 17.88 -45.52 -36.44
N ARG A 186 16.78 -45.34 -35.71
CA ARG A 186 15.65 -46.29 -35.68
C ARG A 186 14.52 -45.92 -36.64
N PHE A 187 14.30 -44.62 -36.87
CA PHE A 187 13.32 -44.11 -37.82
C PHE A 187 13.96 -43.77 -39.16
N ARG A 188 13.31 -44.15 -40.27
CA ARG A 188 13.90 -44.05 -41.62
C ARG A 188 13.72 -42.68 -42.28
N ASN A 189 12.85 -41.84 -41.74
CA ASN A 189 12.49 -40.50 -42.24
C ASN A 189 12.62 -39.46 -41.13
N GLN A 190 13.01 -38.25 -41.52
CA GLN A 190 13.19 -37.11 -40.60
C GLN A 190 11.88 -36.67 -39.94
N GLU A 191 10.75 -36.92 -40.60
CA GLU A 191 9.40 -36.61 -40.13
C GLU A 191 9.00 -37.44 -38.89
N ASP A 192 9.28 -38.75 -38.86
CA ASP A 192 8.99 -39.60 -37.70
C ASP A 192 9.82 -39.20 -36.47
N VAL A 193 11.06 -38.73 -36.69
CA VAL A 193 11.91 -38.18 -35.62
C VAL A 193 11.32 -36.87 -35.08
N GLN A 194 10.81 -36.00 -35.95
CA GLN A 194 10.15 -34.76 -35.54
C GLN A 194 8.83 -35.02 -34.83
N LEU A 195 8.05 -36.02 -35.26
CA LEU A 195 6.83 -36.43 -34.58
C LEU A 195 7.09 -36.82 -33.12
N VAL A 196 8.27 -37.33 -32.75
CA VAL A 196 8.57 -37.65 -31.35
C VAL A 196 9.14 -36.44 -30.59
N LEU A 197 10.05 -35.68 -31.20
CA LEU A 197 10.82 -34.64 -30.51
C LEU A 197 10.15 -33.27 -30.45
N SER A 198 9.36 -32.94 -31.47
CA SER A 198 8.66 -31.65 -31.60
C SER A 198 7.37 -31.87 -32.40
N PRO A 199 6.45 -32.71 -31.88
CA PRO A 199 5.23 -33.12 -32.58
C PRO A 199 4.42 -31.94 -33.12
N GLU A 200 4.40 -30.83 -32.39
CA GLU A 200 3.71 -29.60 -32.77
C GLU A 200 4.13 -29.05 -34.15
N ARG A 201 5.39 -29.25 -34.57
CA ARG A 201 5.88 -28.77 -35.88
C ARG A 201 5.30 -29.54 -37.07
N VAL A 202 4.88 -30.79 -36.85
CA VAL A 202 4.33 -31.67 -37.89
C VAL A 202 2.81 -31.71 -37.79
N LEU A 203 2.28 -31.76 -36.57
CA LEU A 203 0.84 -31.87 -36.33
C LEU A 203 0.08 -30.55 -36.52
N THR A 204 0.68 -29.41 -36.15
CA THR A 204 -0.01 -28.09 -36.26
C THR A 204 -0.36 -27.75 -37.72
N PRO A 205 0.56 -27.89 -38.71
CA PRO A 205 0.20 -27.63 -40.11
C PRO A 205 -0.95 -28.49 -40.64
N ALA A 206 -1.00 -29.77 -40.26
CA ALA A 206 -2.10 -30.66 -40.63
C ALA A 206 -3.42 -30.22 -39.98
N LEU A 207 -3.38 -29.87 -38.69
CA LEU A 207 -4.55 -29.31 -37.97
C LEU A 207 -5.05 -28.03 -38.63
N LEU A 208 -4.19 -27.06 -38.94
CA LEU A 208 -4.60 -25.78 -39.52
C LEU A 208 -5.20 -25.93 -40.92
N THR A 209 -4.62 -26.82 -41.73
CA THR A 209 -5.16 -27.15 -43.06
C THR A 209 -6.56 -27.75 -42.94
N GLU A 210 -6.75 -28.74 -42.08
CA GLU A 210 -8.05 -29.42 -41.94
C GLU A 210 -9.08 -28.56 -41.16
N LEU A 211 -8.64 -27.64 -40.29
CA LEU A 211 -9.50 -26.59 -39.73
C LEU A 211 -9.98 -25.62 -40.81
N THR A 212 -9.12 -25.27 -41.78
CA THR A 212 -9.50 -24.43 -42.92
C THR A 212 -10.56 -25.12 -43.79
N ASP A 213 -10.39 -26.42 -44.04
CA ASP A 213 -11.39 -27.23 -44.74
C ASP A 213 -12.71 -27.31 -43.94
N ALA A 214 -12.63 -27.53 -42.63
CA ALA A 214 -13.80 -27.56 -41.76
C ALA A 214 -14.54 -26.22 -41.72
N ALA A 215 -13.80 -25.10 -41.75
CA ALA A 215 -14.36 -23.74 -41.78
C ALA A 215 -15.12 -23.45 -43.08
N SER A 216 -14.92 -24.23 -44.14
CA SER A 216 -15.74 -24.14 -45.37
C SER A 216 -17.14 -24.76 -45.20
N SER A 217 -17.34 -25.57 -44.16
CA SER A 217 -18.56 -26.34 -43.90
C SER A 217 -19.38 -25.86 -42.69
N ALA A 218 -18.83 -24.92 -41.91
CA ALA A 218 -19.49 -24.33 -40.75
C ALA A 218 -19.17 -22.83 -40.67
N PRO A 219 -20.11 -21.98 -40.22
CA PRO A 219 -19.91 -20.54 -40.12
C PRO A 219 -18.80 -20.15 -39.12
N TRP A 220 -18.58 -20.98 -38.11
CA TRP A 220 -17.59 -20.75 -37.05
C TRP A 220 -17.00 -22.06 -36.56
N ILE A 221 -15.77 -21.99 -36.05
CA ILE A 221 -15.17 -23.05 -35.23
C ILE A 221 -14.78 -22.41 -33.89
N VAL A 222 -15.16 -23.03 -32.77
CA VAL A 222 -14.81 -22.51 -31.45
C VAL A 222 -14.04 -23.55 -30.64
N LEU A 223 -12.85 -23.20 -30.19
CA LEU A 223 -11.96 -24.05 -29.41
C LEU A 223 -11.94 -23.58 -27.95
N PHE A 224 -12.40 -24.42 -27.04
CA PHE A 224 -12.47 -24.14 -25.61
C PHE A 224 -11.34 -24.86 -24.87
N PHE A 225 -10.60 -24.13 -24.03
CA PHE A 225 -9.52 -24.60 -23.17
C PHE A 225 -9.83 -24.23 -21.72
N ASP A 226 -10.38 -25.18 -20.96
CA ASP A 226 -10.73 -24.99 -19.54
C ASP A 226 -9.63 -25.50 -18.62
N THR A 227 -9.68 -25.07 -17.35
CA THR A 227 -8.65 -25.37 -16.34
C THR A 227 -7.25 -24.92 -16.81
N TYR A 228 -7.18 -23.73 -17.38
CA TYR A 228 -6.00 -23.17 -18.05
C TYR A 228 -4.84 -22.91 -17.09
N GLU A 229 -5.09 -22.80 -15.78
CA GLU A 229 -4.03 -22.82 -14.76
C GLU A 229 -3.23 -24.13 -14.74
N ARG A 230 -3.81 -25.25 -15.21
CA ARG A 230 -3.16 -26.56 -15.32
C ARG A 230 -2.72 -26.90 -16.73
N THR A 231 -3.48 -26.48 -17.74
CA THR A 231 -3.21 -26.78 -19.15
C THR A 231 -2.33 -25.72 -19.84
N GLY A 232 -2.36 -24.48 -19.35
CA GLY A 232 -1.58 -23.35 -19.85
C GLY A 232 -0.06 -23.59 -19.90
N PRO A 233 0.59 -24.20 -18.89
CA PRO A 233 2.04 -24.45 -18.94
C PRO A 233 2.54 -25.17 -20.19
N PHE A 234 1.71 -26.02 -20.82
CA PHE A 234 2.07 -26.72 -22.06
C PHE A 234 1.28 -26.27 -23.30
N LEU A 235 0.16 -25.56 -23.16
CA LEU A 235 -0.63 -25.05 -24.28
C LEU A 235 -0.35 -23.59 -24.64
N ASP A 236 0.04 -22.75 -23.68
CA ASP A 236 0.07 -21.30 -23.86
C ASP A 236 1.11 -20.85 -24.91
N GLY A 237 2.28 -21.47 -24.92
CA GLY A 237 3.28 -21.22 -25.95
C GLY A 237 2.83 -21.64 -27.36
N TRP A 238 2.14 -22.77 -27.46
CA TRP A 238 1.63 -23.30 -28.72
C TRP A 238 0.46 -22.47 -29.26
N LEU A 239 -0.49 -22.09 -28.41
CA LEU A 239 -1.61 -21.22 -28.77
C LEU A 239 -1.11 -19.84 -29.22
N HIS A 240 -0.19 -19.24 -28.46
CA HIS A 240 0.42 -17.97 -28.84
C HIS A 240 1.06 -18.06 -30.23
N GLU A 241 1.91 -19.05 -30.49
CA GLU A 241 2.56 -19.22 -31.79
C GLU A 241 1.54 -19.41 -32.93
N THR A 242 0.50 -20.21 -32.69
CA THR A 242 -0.54 -20.51 -33.70
C THR A 242 -1.44 -19.32 -34.03
N MET A 243 -1.71 -18.46 -33.05
CA MET A 243 -2.62 -17.31 -33.23
C MET A 243 -1.93 -16.03 -33.68
N THR A 244 -0.64 -15.87 -33.37
CA THR A 244 0.10 -14.62 -33.64
C THR A 244 1.09 -14.72 -34.80
N THR A 245 1.36 -15.92 -35.31
CA THR A 245 2.33 -16.15 -36.40
C THR A 245 1.74 -17.06 -37.48
N ASP A 246 2.31 -17.01 -38.68
CA ASP A 246 1.97 -17.88 -39.82
C ASP A 246 2.96 -19.05 -39.98
N ARG A 247 3.83 -19.28 -38.98
CA ARG A 247 4.96 -20.23 -39.05
C ARG A 247 4.54 -21.65 -39.44
N HIS A 248 3.38 -22.09 -38.94
CA HIS A 248 2.86 -23.44 -39.16
C HIS A 248 1.70 -23.47 -40.16
N GLY A 249 1.36 -22.33 -40.77
CA GLY A 249 0.13 -22.11 -41.55
C GLY A 249 -0.76 -21.05 -40.91
N ALA A 250 -1.78 -20.61 -41.65
CA ALA A 250 -2.73 -19.59 -41.18
C ALA A 250 -3.93 -20.25 -40.50
N LEU A 251 -4.32 -19.72 -39.33
CA LEU A 251 -5.58 -20.07 -38.68
C LEU A 251 -6.74 -19.33 -39.40
N PRO A 252 -7.86 -20.00 -39.73
CA PRO A 252 -9.00 -19.33 -40.36
C PRO A 252 -9.56 -18.21 -39.48
N ALA A 253 -9.94 -17.08 -40.09
CA ALA A 253 -10.53 -15.94 -39.39
C ALA A 253 -11.87 -16.25 -38.71
N THR A 254 -12.50 -17.38 -39.03
CA THR A 254 -13.73 -17.88 -38.40
C THR A 254 -13.46 -18.82 -37.21
N VAL A 255 -12.21 -18.93 -36.76
CA VAL A 255 -11.87 -19.63 -35.52
C VAL A 255 -11.86 -18.65 -34.34
N VAL A 256 -12.60 -18.97 -33.29
CA VAL A 256 -12.55 -18.26 -32.01
C VAL A 256 -12.00 -19.20 -30.94
N VAL A 257 -11.02 -18.73 -30.17
CA VAL A 257 -10.44 -19.47 -29.05
C VAL A 257 -11.01 -18.93 -27.74
N VAL A 258 -11.34 -19.82 -26.82
CA VAL A 258 -11.79 -19.47 -25.46
C VAL A 258 -10.88 -20.19 -24.47
N THR A 259 -10.16 -19.44 -23.64
CA THR A 259 -9.37 -19.97 -22.53
C THR A 259 -10.05 -19.63 -21.21
N ALA A 260 -9.99 -20.53 -20.23
CA ALA A 260 -10.56 -20.30 -18.91
C ALA A 260 -9.62 -20.76 -17.80
N GLY A 261 -9.12 -19.82 -16.99
CA GLY A 261 -8.12 -20.07 -15.95
C GLY A 261 -8.31 -19.25 -14.69
N GLN A 262 -7.38 -19.32 -13.75
CA GLN A 262 -7.41 -18.49 -12.54
C GLN A 262 -6.73 -17.14 -12.73
N HIS A 263 -5.65 -17.13 -13.50
CA HIS A 263 -4.80 -15.96 -13.62
C HIS A 263 -5.32 -15.00 -14.69
N PRO A 264 -5.09 -13.69 -14.52
CA PRO A 264 -5.34 -12.71 -15.57
C PRO A 264 -4.55 -12.99 -16.83
N PHE A 265 -5.01 -12.41 -17.94
CA PHE A 265 -4.34 -12.50 -19.22
C PHE A 265 -2.88 -12.00 -19.15
N ASP A 266 -1.93 -12.81 -19.62
CA ASP A 266 -0.51 -12.47 -19.61
C ASP A 266 -0.18 -11.46 -20.72
N THR A 267 -0.25 -10.17 -20.36
CA THR A 267 0.06 -9.06 -21.27
C THR A 267 1.54 -8.96 -21.61
N ALA A 268 2.45 -9.56 -20.84
CA ALA A 268 3.87 -9.57 -21.16
C ALA A 268 4.15 -10.50 -22.34
N ARG A 269 3.47 -11.65 -22.39
CA ARG A 269 3.58 -12.59 -23.51
C ARG A 269 2.71 -12.20 -24.70
N TRP A 270 1.47 -11.82 -24.46
CA TRP A 270 0.47 -11.58 -25.50
C TRP A 270 0.30 -10.10 -25.88
N GLY A 271 1.18 -9.20 -25.42
CA GLY A 271 0.99 -7.75 -25.52
C GLY A 271 0.74 -7.22 -26.95
N GLY A 272 1.35 -7.81 -27.96
CA GLY A 272 1.12 -7.45 -29.38
C GLY A 272 -0.22 -7.93 -29.96
N PHE A 273 -0.95 -8.78 -29.24
CA PHE A 273 -2.23 -9.36 -29.66
C PHE A 273 -3.41 -8.91 -28.77
N ALA A 274 -3.16 -8.07 -27.76
CA ALA A 274 -4.14 -7.72 -26.72
C ALA A 274 -5.43 -7.08 -27.27
N ASP A 275 -5.36 -6.29 -28.34
CA ASP A 275 -6.53 -5.64 -28.96
C ASP A 275 -7.54 -6.64 -29.56
N PHE A 276 -7.09 -7.86 -29.85
CA PHE A 276 -7.88 -8.95 -30.41
C PHE A 276 -8.44 -9.89 -29.33
N VAL A 277 -8.19 -9.59 -28.06
CA VAL A 277 -8.60 -10.40 -26.91
C VAL A 277 -9.76 -9.74 -26.14
N ALA A 278 -10.77 -10.53 -25.83
CA ALA A 278 -11.79 -10.20 -24.86
C ALA A 278 -11.38 -10.77 -23.49
N ASP A 279 -10.81 -9.93 -22.62
CA ASP A 279 -10.51 -10.30 -21.24
C ASP A 279 -11.79 -10.25 -20.38
N LEU A 280 -12.14 -11.38 -19.78
CA LEU A 280 -13.39 -11.59 -19.03
C LEU A 280 -13.08 -11.97 -17.56
N PRO A 281 -12.81 -10.98 -16.70
CA PRO A 281 -12.63 -11.20 -15.27
C PRO A 281 -13.96 -11.54 -14.58
N LEU A 282 -13.99 -12.65 -13.84
CA LEU A 282 -15.15 -13.11 -13.08
C LEU A 282 -14.94 -12.95 -11.57
N GLY A 283 -15.72 -12.07 -10.94
CA GLY A 283 -15.88 -12.02 -9.48
C GLY A 283 -17.06 -12.86 -8.99
N PRO A 284 -17.44 -12.83 -7.71
CA PRO A 284 -18.72 -13.37 -7.23
C PRO A 284 -19.92 -12.84 -8.03
N PHE A 285 -21.04 -13.54 -7.99
CA PHE A 285 -22.29 -12.97 -8.49
C PHE A 285 -22.62 -11.69 -7.74
N THR A 286 -23.09 -10.72 -8.51
CA THR A 286 -23.78 -9.57 -7.94
C THR A 286 -25.02 -10.02 -7.17
N GLU A 287 -25.51 -9.16 -6.30
CA GLU A 287 -26.73 -9.41 -5.55
C GLU A 287 -27.91 -9.71 -6.50
N ALA A 288 -28.01 -8.98 -7.62
CA ALA A 288 -29.02 -9.19 -8.64
C ALA A 288 -28.90 -10.56 -9.34
N GLU A 289 -27.69 -10.98 -9.70
CA GLU A 289 -27.45 -12.30 -10.29
C GLU A 289 -27.74 -13.43 -9.30
N THR A 290 -27.33 -13.26 -8.04
CA THR A 290 -27.61 -14.23 -6.97
C THR A 290 -29.11 -14.38 -6.75
N ARG A 291 -29.85 -13.26 -6.64
CA ARG A 291 -31.31 -13.26 -6.53
C ARG A 291 -31.97 -13.91 -7.74
N GLY A 292 -31.49 -13.61 -8.94
CA GLY A 292 -32.00 -14.21 -10.17
C GLY A 292 -31.84 -15.73 -10.19
N LEU A 293 -30.65 -16.23 -9.84
CA LEU A 293 -30.39 -17.68 -9.75
C LEU A 293 -31.28 -18.36 -8.69
N LEU A 294 -31.48 -17.72 -7.54
CA LEU A 294 -32.34 -18.24 -6.47
C LEU A 294 -33.81 -18.29 -6.92
N ALA A 295 -34.29 -17.22 -7.56
CA ALA A 295 -35.66 -17.12 -8.08
C ALA A 295 -35.97 -18.21 -9.12
N ASP A 296 -35.03 -18.47 -10.04
CA ASP A 296 -35.13 -19.55 -11.03
C ASP A 296 -35.28 -20.94 -10.42
N ARG A 297 -34.74 -21.14 -9.22
CA ARG A 297 -34.85 -22.39 -8.46
C ARG A 297 -36.02 -22.40 -7.48
N GLY A 298 -36.84 -21.35 -7.46
CA GLY A 298 -38.02 -21.20 -6.62
C GLY A 298 -37.74 -20.69 -5.20
N VAL A 299 -36.53 -20.18 -4.94
CA VAL A 299 -36.14 -19.57 -3.65
C VAL A 299 -36.33 -18.06 -3.77
N VAL A 300 -37.46 -17.55 -3.26
CA VAL A 300 -37.86 -16.13 -3.40
C VAL A 300 -38.17 -15.43 -2.08
N ALA A 301 -38.15 -16.16 -0.95
CA ALA A 301 -38.40 -15.57 0.36
C ALA A 301 -37.21 -14.72 0.80
N GLU A 302 -37.41 -13.41 1.00
CA GLU A 302 -36.31 -12.46 1.26
C GLU A 302 -35.42 -12.86 2.46
N PRO A 303 -35.95 -13.34 3.60
CA PRO A 303 -35.10 -13.79 4.71
C PRO A 303 -34.16 -14.94 4.33
N VAL A 304 -34.62 -15.85 3.46
CA VAL A 304 -33.82 -16.98 2.96
C VAL A 304 -32.77 -16.50 1.96
N VAL A 305 -33.15 -15.57 1.09
CA VAL A 305 -32.26 -14.97 0.09
C VAL A 305 -31.13 -14.17 0.75
N GLU A 306 -31.44 -13.36 1.76
CA GLU A 306 -30.46 -12.62 2.55
C GLU A 306 -29.48 -13.55 3.27
N GLU A 307 -29.98 -14.64 3.86
CA GLU A 307 -29.14 -15.63 4.53
C GLU A 307 -28.21 -16.37 3.55
N VAL A 308 -28.72 -16.73 2.36
CA VAL A 308 -27.90 -17.32 1.28
C VAL A 308 -26.84 -16.33 0.81
N LEU A 309 -27.18 -15.07 0.57
CA LEU A 309 -26.22 -14.01 0.20
C LEU A 309 -25.12 -13.86 1.25
N ARG A 310 -25.51 -13.78 2.52
CA ARG A 310 -24.60 -13.65 3.67
C ARG A 310 -23.64 -14.84 3.79
N LEU A 311 -24.13 -16.08 3.62
CA LEU A 311 -23.32 -17.29 3.78
C LEU A 311 -22.40 -17.55 2.59
N THR A 312 -22.87 -17.28 1.38
CA THR A 312 -22.16 -17.62 0.13
C THR A 312 -21.26 -16.50 -0.39
N GLY A 313 -21.50 -15.25 0.04
CA GLY A 313 -20.81 -14.08 -0.50
C GLY A 313 -21.04 -13.91 -2.01
N GLY A 314 -22.15 -14.44 -2.55
CA GLY A 314 -22.44 -14.44 -3.98
C GLY A 314 -21.63 -15.47 -4.78
N LEU A 315 -20.90 -16.40 -4.14
CA LEU A 315 -20.10 -17.38 -4.88
C LEU A 315 -21.01 -18.35 -5.65
N PRO A 316 -20.99 -18.37 -7.00
CA PRO A 316 -21.93 -19.14 -7.82
C PRO A 316 -22.04 -20.62 -7.48
N VAL A 317 -20.90 -21.28 -7.19
CA VAL A 317 -20.89 -22.70 -6.84
C VAL A 317 -21.65 -22.97 -5.54
N LEU A 318 -21.59 -22.05 -4.57
CA LEU A 318 -22.28 -22.19 -3.29
C LEU A 318 -23.74 -21.81 -3.43
N VAL A 319 -24.04 -20.66 -4.06
CA VAL A 319 -25.41 -20.22 -4.33
C VAL A 319 -26.20 -21.32 -5.05
N SER A 320 -25.63 -21.92 -6.10
CA SER A 320 -26.29 -23.00 -6.84
C SER A 320 -26.56 -24.23 -5.97
N THR A 321 -25.65 -24.55 -5.06
CA THR A 321 -25.81 -25.69 -4.13
C THR A 321 -26.94 -25.43 -3.15
N LEU A 322 -27.06 -24.21 -2.63
CA LEU A 322 -28.11 -23.86 -1.66
C LEU A 322 -29.46 -23.79 -2.37
N ALA A 323 -29.47 -23.18 -3.57
CA ALA A 323 -30.66 -23.06 -4.40
C ALA A 323 -31.24 -24.43 -4.81
N GLU A 324 -30.39 -25.46 -5.01
CA GLU A 324 -30.83 -26.83 -5.29
C GLU A 324 -31.60 -27.47 -4.14
N GLN A 325 -31.32 -27.09 -2.90
CA GLN A 325 -32.03 -27.61 -1.73
C GLN A 325 -33.41 -26.97 -1.52
N ARG A 326 -33.69 -25.87 -2.24
CA ARG A 326 -34.95 -25.11 -2.17
C ARG A 326 -35.37 -24.78 -0.73
N PRO A 327 -34.50 -24.13 0.05
CA PRO A 327 -34.83 -23.74 1.42
C PRO A 327 -36.06 -22.83 1.45
N THR A 328 -36.94 -23.05 2.42
CA THR A 328 -38.18 -22.28 2.61
C THR A 328 -38.11 -21.36 3.82
N ASP A 329 -37.21 -21.65 4.75
CA ASP A 329 -36.92 -20.89 5.97
C ASP A 329 -35.40 -20.62 6.10
N PRO A 330 -34.96 -19.50 6.70
CA PRO A 330 -33.54 -19.24 6.96
C PRO A 330 -32.84 -20.38 7.72
N ASP A 331 -33.55 -21.07 8.61
CA ASP A 331 -33.00 -22.22 9.34
C ASP A 331 -32.83 -23.46 8.44
N ASP A 332 -33.60 -23.59 7.35
CA ASP A 332 -33.47 -24.67 6.35
C ASP A 332 -32.17 -24.54 5.53
N VAL A 333 -31.59 -23.33 5.48
CA VAL A 333 -30.30 -23.09 4.84
C VAL A 333 -29.21 -23.82 5.64
N GLY A 334 -29.27 -23.88 6.97
CA GLY A 334 -28.29 -24.63 7.75
C GLY A 334 -26.81 -24.23 7.49
N ASP A 335 -25.85 -25.04 7.97
CA ASP A 335 -24.41 -24.74 7.81
C ASP A 335 -23.78 -25.40 6.58
N PHE A 336 -23.65 -24.62 5.51
CA PHE A 336 -23.01 -25.05 4.27
C PHE A 336 -21.49 -24.96 4.27
N SER A 337 -20.87 -24.51 5.36
CA SER A 337 -19.41 -24.35 5.41
C SER A 337 -18.69 -25.68 5.22
N ALA A 338 -19.23 -26.77 5.77
CA ALA A 338 -18.70 -28.12 5.56
C ALA A 338 -18.79 -28.54 4.08
N THR A 339 -19.95 -28.38 3.46
CA THR A 339 -20.14 -28.71 2.03
C THR A 339 -19.30 -27.84 1.10
N ALA A 340 -19.14 -26.55 1.42
CA ALA A 340 -18.28 -25.62 0.69
C ALA A 340 -16.82 -26.08 0.75
N VAL A 341 -16.30 -26.34 1.95
CA VAL A 341 -14.93 -26.83 2.18
C VAL A 341 -14.71 -28.18 1.51
N GLU A 342 -15.67 -29.11 1.61
CA GLU A 342 -15.61 -30.39 0.90
C GLU A 342 -15.52 -30.22 -0.62
N ARG A 343 -16.19 -29.22 -1.20
CA ARG A 343 -16.08 -28.93 -2.63
C ARG A 343 -14.71 -28.32 -2.99
N PHE A 344 -14.19 -27.41 -2.17
CA PHE A 344 -12.86 -26.82 -2.40
C PHE A 344 -11.74 -27.85 -2.28
N LEU A 345 -11.86 -28.78 -1.34
CA LEU A 345 -10.88 -29.84 -1.08
C LEU A 345 -11.29 -31.18 -1.70
N LYS A 346 -12.24 -31.23 -2.64
CA LYS A 346 -12.82 -32.48 -3.18
C LYS A 346 -11.75 -33.44 -3.71
N TRP A 347 -10.71 -32.88 -4.30
CA TRP A 347 -9.63 -33.63 -4.95
C TRP A 347 -8.52 -34.03 -3.97
N GLU A 348 -8.49 -33.47 -2.77
CA GLU A 348 -7.49 -33.78 -1.76
C GLU A 348 -8.02 -34.86 -0.82
N GLN A 349 -7.47 -36.07 -0.95
CA GLN A 349 -7.88 -37.25 -0.19
C GLN A 349 -7.01 -37.46 1.06
N ASN A 350 -5.85 -36.80 1.16
CA ASN A 350 -4.97 -36.94 2.31
C ASN A 350 -5.52 -36.15 3.52
N PRO A 351 -5.86 -36.81 4.64
CA PRO A 351 -6.42 -36.14 5.81
C PRO A 351 -5.46 -35.12 6.43
N THR A 352 -4.14 -35.34 6.35
CA THR A 352 -3.12 -34.40 6.83
C THR A 352 -3.12 -33.13 6.01
N HIS A 353 -3.15 -33.24 4.67
CA HIS A 353 -3.23 -32.09 3.77
C HIS A 353 -4.52 -31.29 3.99
N ARG A 354 -5.66 -31.96 4.19
CA ARG A 354 -6.94 -31.28 4.49
C ARG A 354 -6.87 -30.52 5.81
N ALA A 355 -6.26 -31.11 6.84
CA ALA A 355 -6.07 -30.43 8.12
C ALA A 355 -5.12 -29.22 8.00
N LEU A 356 -4.04 -29.37 7.22
CA LEU A 356 -3.07 -28.32 6.92
C LEU A 356 -3.73 -27.14 6.20
N ALA A 357 -4.50 -27.38 5.14
CA ALA A 357 -5.23 -26.33 4.42
C ALA A 357 -6.19 -25.55 5.34
N LEU A 358 -6.82 -26.23 6.30
CA LEU A 358 -7.66 -25.55 7.30
C LEU A 358 -6.83 -24.73 8.29
N ALA A 359 -5.74 -25.30 8.83
CA ALA A 359 -4.89 -24.61 9.79
C ALA A 359 -4.26 -23.34 9.19
N CYS A 360 -3.75 -23.44 7.96
CA CYS A 360 -3.16 -22.34 7.22
C CYS A 360 -4.18 -21.30 6.74
N ALA A 361 -5.48 -21.57 6.79
CA ALA A 361 -6.50 -20.55 6.54
C ALA A 361 -6.66 -19.56 7.72
N LEU A 362 -6.18 -19.90 8.93
CA LEU A 362 -6.33 -19.06 10.12
C LEU A 362 -5.57 -17.73 10.01
N PRO A 363 -4.27 -17.70 9.65
CA PRO A 363 -3.55 -16.44 9.41
C PRO A 363 -4.14 -15.66 8.23
N ARG A 364 -3.92 -14.34 8.21
CA ARG A 364 -4.38 -13.49 7.08
C ARG A 364 -3.42 -13.52 5.90
N SER A 365 -2.16 -13.84 6.17
CA SER A 365 -1.08 -13.99 5.21
C SER A 365 -0.10 -15.04 5.75
N LEU A 366 0.57 -15.77 4.87
CA LEU A 366 1.52 -16.82 5.23
C LEU A 366 2.86 -16.57 4.53
N ASP A 367 3.95 -16.53 5.28
CA ASP A 367 5.28 -16.89 4.78
C ASP A 367 5.65 -18.27 5.36
N MET A 368 6.91 -18.69 5.20
CA MET A 368 7.37 -19.97 5.73
C MET A 368 7.28 -20.04 7.27
N ASP A 369 7.53 -18.94 7.98
CA ASP A 369 7.56 -18.93 9.43
C ASP A 369 6.13 -18.94 10.02
N VAL A 370 5.22 -18.16 9.43
CA VAL A 370 3.80 -18.21 9.77
C VAL A 370 3.20 -19.56 9.39
N PHE A 371 3.63 -20.17 8.28
CA PHE A 371 3.23 -21.52 7.91
C PHE A 371 3.62 -22.54 8.99
N ARG A 372 4.89 -22.55 9.43
CA ARG A 372 5.35 -23.43 10.51
C ARG A 372 4.57 -23.21 11.80
N ALA A 373 4.32 -21.95 12.17
CA ALA A 373 3.54 -21.60 13.36
C ALA A 373 2.08 -22.08 13.29
N ALA A 374 1.46 -22.07 12.10
CA ALA A 374 0.07 -22.48 11.92
C ALA A 374 -0.10 -24.01 11.74
N ALA A 375 0.82 -24.64 11.00
CA ALA A 375 0.73 -26.01 10.54
C ALA A 375 1.10 -27.07 11.59
N GLU A 376 2.00 -26.74 12.52
CA GLU A 376 2.62 -27.70 13.45
C GLU A 376 3.14 -28.96 12.71
N CYS A 377 4.00 -28.77 11.70
CA CYS A 377 4.61 -29.85 10.92
C CYS A 377 6.11 -30.01 11.20
N PRO A 378 6.69 -31.22 10.99
CA PRO A 378 8.13 -31.43 11.04
C PRO A 378 8.91 -30.55 10.04
N ASP A 379 10.11 -30.12 10.42
CA ASP A 379 10.94 -29.22 9.60
C ASP A 379 11.36 -29.83 8.25
N ASP A 380 11.53 -31.15 8.20
CA ASP A 380 11.93 -31.90 7.00
C ASP A 380 10.81 -32.02 5.96
N GLU A 381 9.55 -31.84 6.36
CA GLU A 381 8.39 -31.85 5.45
C GLU A 381 7.87 -30.45 5.11
N ALA A 382 8.30 -29.42 5.84
CA ALA A 382 7.75 -28.07 5.75
C ALA A 382 7.84 -27.47 4.34
N ASP A 383 9.00 -27.59 3.68
CA ASP A 383 9.21 -27.05 2.33
C ASP A 383 8.29 -27.72 1.29
N ALA A 384 8.15 -29.04 1.37
CA ALA A 384 7.30 -29.81 0.46
C ALA A 384 5.81 -29.47 0.66
N LEU A 385 5.37 -29.37 1.92
CA LEU A 385 4.00 -29.02 2.27
C LEU A 385 3.66 -27.56 1.94
N PHE A 386 4.60 -26.63 2.13
CA PHE A 386 4.44 -25.24 1.73
C PHE A 386 4.37 -25.11 0.20
N GLY A 387 5.20 -25.86 -0.54
CA GLY A 387 5.14 -25.96 -2.00
C GLY A 387 3.81 -26.52 -2.50
N TRP A 388 3.29 -27.56 -1.85
CA TRP A 388 1.94 -28.09 -2.13
C TRP A 388 0.86 -27.03 -1.88
N LEU A 389 0.93 -26.32 -0.76
CA LEU A 389 -0.04 -25.27 -0.39
C LEU A 389 -0.08 -24.14 -1.42
N ARG A 390 1.10 -23.73 -1.91
CA ARG A 390 1.27 -22.73 -2.98
C ARG A 390 0.65 -23.15 -4.31
N GLY A 391 0.51 -24.45 -4.56
CA GLY A 391 -0.13 -25.02 -5.75
C GLY A 391 -1.66 -25.12 -5.66
N LEU A 392 -2.29 -24.75 -4.54
CA LEU A 392 -3.73 -24.81 -4.40
C LEU A 392 -4.41 -23.70 -5.19
N ALA A 393 -5.44 -24.08 -5.95
CA ALA A 393 -6.29 -23.24 -6.81
C ALA A 393 -6.99 -22.03 -6.14
N PHE A 394 -6.88 -21.90 -4.82
CA PHE A 394 -7.50 -20.83 -4.04
C PHE A 394 -6.50 -20.11 -3.11
N VAL A 395 -5.21 -20.29 -3.38
CA VAL A 395 -4.12 -19.63 -2.67
C VAL A 395 -3.40 -18.72 -3.68
N ASP A 396 -3.49 -17.42 -3.44
CA ASP A 396 -2.73 -16.41 -4.15
C ASP A 396 -1.27 -16.47 -3.70
N ASP A 397 -0.37 -16.60 -4.66
CA ASP A 397 1.06 -16.42 -4.46
C ASP A 397 1.46 -14.99 -4.87
N ARG A 398 1.94 -14.19 -3.91
CA ARG A 398 2.42 -12.83 -4.14
C ARG A 398 3.93 -12.69 -4.02
N GLY A 399 4.65 -13.79 -4.27
CA GLY A 399 6.11 -13.86 -4.21
C GLY A 399 6.58 -14.43 -2.87
N ASP A 400 6.63 -13.57 -1.85
CA ASP A 400 7.12 -13.89 -0.50
C ASP A 400 6.01 -14.32 0.47
N ARG A 401 4.75 -13.96 0.19
CA ARG A 401 3.60 -14.32 1.01
C ARG A 401 2.48 -14.98 0.22
N LEU A 402 1.87 -16.00 0.82
CA LEU A 402 0.66 -16.66 0.36
C LEU A 402 -0.57 -16.04 1.04
N ARG A 403 -1.69 -15.95 0.31
CA ARG A 403 -2.98 -15.52 0.85
C ARG A 403 -4.11 -16.40 0.34
N TYR A 404 -4.99 -16.83 1.22
CA TYR A 404 -6.21 -17.52 0.82
C TYR A 404 -7.20 -16.50 0.28
N HIS A 405 -7.87 -16.79 -0.84
CA HIS A 405 -8.98 -15.95 -1.27
C HIS A 405 -10.07 -15.90 -0.18
N GLY A 406 -10.60 -14.70 0.08
CA GLY A 406 -11.58 -14.47 1.15
C GLY A 406 -12.83 -15.36 1.04
N LEU A 407 -13.24 -15.67 -0.19
CA LEU A 407 -14.42 -16.51 -0.49
C LEU A 407 -14.24 -17.97 -0.08
N VAL A 408 -13.00 -18.46 -0.05
CA VAL A 408 -12.68 -19.82 0.41
C VAL A 408 -12.31 -19.82 1.90
N ARG A 409 -11.56 -18.80 2.32
CA ARG A 409 -11.13 -18.61 3.72
C ARG A 409 -12.31 -18.51 4.68
N GLY A 410 -13.33 -17.70 4.36
CA GLY A 410 -14.48 -17.48 5.24
C GLY A 410 -15.20 -18.78 5.66
N PRO A 411 -15.65 -19.63 4.73
CA PRO A 411 -16.20 -20.95 5.04
C PRO A 411 -15.25 -21.84 5.87
N MET A 412 -13.94 -21.84 5.57
CA MET A 412 -12.96 -22.62 6.34
C MET A 412 -12.87 -22.17 7.80
N LEU A 413 -12.86 -20.85 8.05
CA LEU A 413 -12.86 -20.30 9.41
C LEU A 413 -14.14 -20.68 10.17
N ARG A 414 -15.31 -20.50 9.53
CA ARG A 414 -16.60 -20.85 10.14
C ARG A 414 -16.70 -22.32 10.50
N LEU A 415 -16.26 -23.21 9.60
CA LEU A 415 -16.22 -24.65 9.84
C LEU A 415 -15.36 -24.98 11.07
N GLN A 416 -14.16 -24.41 11.16
CA GLN A 416 -13.26 -24.67 12.29
C GLN A 416 -13.82 -24.16 13.62
N ARG A 417 -14.35 -22.94 13.64
CA ARG A 417 -14.96 -22.32 14.81
C ARG A 417 -16.13 -23.14 15.36
N ARG A 418 -16.99 -23.66 14.49
CA ARG A 418 -18.17 -24.46 14.89
C ARG A 418 -17.79 -25.90 15.28
N ARG A 419 -16.90 -26.54 14.53
CA ARG A 419 -16.50 -27.93 14.79
C ARG A 419 -15.73 -28.10 16.09
N SER A 420 -14.87 -27.14 16.44
CA SER A 420 -14.13 -27.16 17.70
C SER A 420 -13.95 -25.74 18.23
N PRO A 421 -14.94 -25.19 18.99
CA PRO A 421 -14.83 -23.85 19.55
C PRO A 421 -13.62 -23.68 20.48
N ARG A 422 -13.31 -24.70 21.29
CA ARG A 422 -12.12 -24.69 22.16
C ARG A 422 -10.83 -24.73 21.33
N GLY A 423 -10.74 -25.63 20.36
CA GLY A 423 -9.56 -25.72 19.48
C GLY A 423 -9.39 -24.50 18.57
N TRP A 424 -10.47 -23.80 18.21
CA TRP A 424 -10.43 -22.49 17.56
C TRP A 424 -9.75 -21.46 18.46
N THR A 425 -10.24 -21.31 19.69
CA THR A 425 -9.68 -20.37 20.67
C THR A 425 -8.22 -20.69 20.99
N GLU A 426 -7.86 -21.96 21.19
CA GLU A 426 -6.49 -22.40 21.47
C GLU A 426 -5.54 -22.10 20.30
N ARG A 427 -5.93 -22.42 19.06
CA ARG A 427 -5.09 -22.14 17.88
C ARG A 427 -4.86 -20.66 17.65
N HIS A 428 -5.90 -19.84 17.79
CA HIS A 428 -5.75 -18.39 17.70
C HIS A 428 -4.91 -17.82 18.85
N GLN A 429 -5.00 -18.38 20.07
CA GLN A 429 -4.12 -17.96 21.16
C GLN A 429 -2.65 -18.30 20.91
N ARG A 430 -2.37 -19.48 20.36
CA ARG A 430 -1.00 -19.87 19.97
C ARG A 430 -0.44 -18.93 18.92
N LEU A 431 -1.20 -18.65 17.85
CA LEU A 431 -0.78 -17.70 16.82
C LEU A 431 -0.57 -16.29 17.38
N ALA A 432 -1.47 -15.80 18.25
CA ALA A 432 -1.27 -14.52 18.91
C ALA A 432 0.00 -14.48 19.77
N ALA A 433 0.30 -15.57 20.51
CA ALA A 433 1.52 -15.66 21.30
C ALA A 433 2.78 -15.67 20.43
N GLU A 434 2.74 -16.36 19.29
CA GLU A 434 3.84 -16.40 18.32
C GLU A 434 4.13 -15.03 17.71
N PHE A 435 3.10 -14.34 17.19
CA PHE A 435 3.25 -12.98 16.70
C PHE A 435 3.70 -12.00 17.81
N GLY A 436 3.22 -12.19 19.04
CA GLY A 436 3.66 -11.42 20.20
C GLY A 436 5.15 -11.61 20.53
N ARG A 437 5.67 -12.83 20.37
CA ARG A 437 7.10 -13.15 20.53
C ARG A 437 7.94 -12.47 19.44
N TRP A 438 7.59 -12.65 18.17
CA TRP A 438 8.29 -11.98 17.06
C TRP A 438 8.24 -10.46 17.18
N ARG A 439 7.12 -9.90 17.65
CA ARG A 439 6.99 -8.47 17.92
C ARG A 439 7.94 -8.01 19.03
N ALA A 440 8.09 -8.80 20.09
CA ALA A 440 9.02 -8.48 21.17
C ALA A 440 10.48 -8.55 20.71
N GLU A 441 10.82 -9.51 19.85
CA GLU A 441 12.14 -9.61 19.20
C GLU A 441 12.40 -8.39 18.29
N ALA A 442 11.41 -7.97 17.50
CA ALA A 442 11.49 -6.78 16.66
C ALA A 442 11.61 -5.46 17.47
N ALA A 443 11.27 -5.49 18.76
CA ALA A 443 11.43 -4.36 19.67
C ALA A 443 12.77 -4.35 20.41
N ASP A 444 13.61 -5.38 20.26
CA ASP A 444 14.85 -5.49 21.01
C ASP A 444 15.80 -4.32 20.67
N GLY A 445 16.37 -3.71 21.70
CA GLY A 445 17.21 -2.52 21.59
C GLY A 445 16.47 -1.20 21.30
N LEU A 446 15.14 -1.20 21.13
CA LEU A 446 14.36 0.03 20.96
C LEU A 446 13.98 0.65 22.32
N ARG A 447 13.92 1.98 22.38
CA ARG A 447 13.36 2.69 23.54
C ARG A 447 11.83 2.69 23.47
N PRO A 448 11.13 2.85 24.61
CA PRO A 448 9.68 2.95 24.62
C PRO A 448 9.17 4.00 23.62
N HIS A 449 8.08 3.65 22.93
CA HIS A 449 7.42 4.37 21.84
C HIS A 449 8.12 4.35 20.48
N GLN A 450 9.43 4.04 20.41
CA GLN A 450 10.13 3.94 19.12
C GLN A 450 9.68 2.72 18.32
N GLU A 451 9.05 1.74 18.97
CA GLU A 451 8.52 0.55 18.29
C GLU A 451 7.43 0.90 17.29
N TRP A 452 6.65 1.96 17.56
CA TRP A 452 5.57 2.42 16.68
C TRP A 452 6.07 3.04 15.38
N ASP A 453 7.33 3.47 15.32
CA ASP A 453 7.94 3.99 14.10
C ASP A 453 8.32 2.84 13.14
N GLN A 454 8.55 1.64 13.68
CA GLN A 454 8.95 0.46 12.91
C GLN A 454 7.74 -0.17 12.20
N GLU A 455 7.78 -0.25 10.88
CA GLU A 455 6.71 -0.86 10.08
C GLU A 455 6.55 -2.36 10.39
N HIS A 456 7.66 -3.10 10.48
CA HIS A 456 7.63 -4.52 10.78
C HIS A 456 7.00 -4.83 12.14
N TRP A 457 7.33 -4.05 13.17
CA TRP A 457 6.72 -4.18 14.49
C TRP A 457 5.20 -3.94 14.45
N ARG A 458 4.79 -2.89 13.70
CA ARG A 458 3.38 -2.57 13.49
C ARG A 458 2.64 -3.72 12.80
N GLU A 459 3.21 -4.31 11.75
CA GLU A 459 2.62 -5.47 11.07
C GLU A 459 2.40 -6.67 12.02
N LEU A 460 3.43 -7.03 12.78
CA LEU A 460 3.34 -8.12 13.76
C LEU A 460 2.29 -7.84 14.83
N ARG A 461 2.18 -6.58 15.28
CA ARG A 461 1.16 -6.17 16.25
C ARG A 461 -0.27 -6.30 15.70
N ILE A 462 -0.49 -5.99 14.42
CA ILE A 462 -1.80 -6.20 13.79
C ILE A 462 -2.15 -7.69 13.79
N GLU A 463 -1.23 -8.58 13.41
CA GLU A 463 -1.50 -10.02 13.36
C GLU A 463 -1.72 -10.60 14.77
N GLU A 464 -0.92 -10.19 15.76
CA GLU A 464 -1.14 -10.55 17.18
C GLU A 464 -2.56 -10.19 17.63
N LEU A 465 -2.98 -8.95 17.40
CA LEU A 465 -4.32 -8.47 17.77
C LEU A 465 -5.42 -9.18 17.00
N TYR A 466 -5.24 -9.41 15.69
CA TYR A 466 -6.20 -10.15 14.87
C TYR A 466 -6.49 -11.52 15.49
N HIS A 467 -5.44 -12.26 15.83
CA HIS A 467 -5.58 -13.58 16.43
C HIS A 467 -6.13 -13.50 17.86
N ALA A 468 -5.73 -12.53 18.68
CA ALA A 468 -6.28 -12.32 20.01
C ALA A 468 -7.79 -12.00 19.99
N LEU A 469 -8.23 -11.15 19.04
CA LEU A 469 -9.63 -10.82 18.82
C LEU A 469 -10.42 -12.02 18.32
N CYS A 470 -9.88 -12.80 17.38
CA CYS A 470 -10.52 -14.04 16.92
C CYS A 470 -10.71 -15.07 18.05
N ALA A 471 -9.74 -15.15 18.98
CA ALA A 471 -9.82 -16.04 20.13
C ALA A 471 -10.82 -15.58 21.19
N ARG A 472 -10.77 -14.29 21.57
CA ARG A 472 -11.56 -13.67 22.64
C ARG A 472 -11.83 -12.18 22.34
N PRO A 473 -12.87 -11.86 21.54
CA PRO A 473 -13.12 -10.49 21.09
C PRO A 473 -13.24 -9.48 22.24
N SER A 474 -14.05 -9.79 23.25
CA SER A 474 -14.30 -8.89 24.38
C SER A 474 -13.08 -8.62 25.25
N ALA A 475 -12.15 -9.58 25.35
CA ALA A 475 -10.94 -9.45 26.14
C ALA A 475 -9.84 -8.67 25.40
N ALA A 476 -9.75 -8.81 24.08
CA ALA A 476 -8.71 -8.17 23.27
C ALA A 476 -9.10 -6.78 22.75
N LEU A 477 -10.40 -6.47 22.67
CA LEU A 477 -10.88 -5.20 22.10
C LEU A 477 -10.35 -3.93 22.80
N PRO A 478 -10.25 -3.85 24.14
CA PRO A 478 -9.69 -2.65 24.78
C PRO A 478 -8.27 -2.33 24.30
N ALA A 479 -7.39 -3.34 24.22
CA ALA A 479 -6.02 -3.16 23.71
C ALA A 479 -6.01 -2.77 22.23
N ALA A 480 -6.89 -3.37 21.42
CA ALA A 480 -6.97 -3.03 20.00
C ALA A 480 -7.46 -1.59 19.75
N ILE A 481 -8.38 -1.09 20.60
CA ILE A 481 -8.81 0.32 20.57
C ILE A 481 -7.66 1.24 20.97
N GLU A 482 -6.94 0.94 22.05
CA GLU A 482 -5.77 1.72 22.48
C GLU A 482 -4.73 1.83 21.37
N ASP A 483 -4.38 0.71 20.74
CA ASP A 483 -3.39 0.65 19.66
C ASP A 483 -3.86 1.42 18.41
N LEU A 484 -5.15 1.35 18.08
CA LEU A 484 -5.72 2.13 16.97
C LEU A 484 -5.63 3.63 17.25
N ILE A 485 -5.88 4.07 18.49
CA ILE A 485 -5.77 5.49 18.86
C ILE A 485 -4.32 5.97 18.73
N VAL A 486 -3.36 5.19 19.25
CA VAL A 486 -1.93 5.51 19.17
C VAL A 486 -1.51 5.64 17.71
N VAL A 487 -1.85 4.67 16.87
CA VAL A 487 -1.42 4.67 15.47
C VAL A 487 -2.10 5.78 14.66
N CYS A 488 -3.34 6.16 14.98
CA CYS A 488 -3.99 7.32 14.34
C CYS A 488 -3.27 8.65 14.63
N GLY A 489 -2.54 8.74 15.75
CA GLY A 489 -1.73 9.91 16.08
C GLY A 489 -0.39 9.98 15.36
N THR A 490 0.10 8.88 14.79
CA THR A 490 1.41 8.80 14.13
C THR A 490 1.31 8.57 12.62
N ASP A 491 0.43 7.65 12.19
CA ASP A 491 0.23 7.25 10.80
C ASP A 491 -1.26 6.92 10.55
N ARG A 492 -1.97 7.87 9.94
CA ARG A 492 -3.40 7.74 9.63
C ARG A 492 -3.70 6.61 8.64
N ALA A 493 -2.77 6.32 7.71
CA ALA A 493 -2.91 5.18 6.81
C ALA A 493 -2.78 3.84 7.54
N ALA A 494 -1.94 3.76 8.57
CA ALA A 494 -1.91 2.62 9.48
C ALA A 494 -3.20 2.52 10.31
N GLY A 495 -3.79 3.64 10.74
CA GLY A 495 -5.13 3.65 11.37
C GLY A 495 -6.19 2.91 10.54
N ARG A 496 -6.22 3.13 9.21
CA ARG A 496 -7.09 2.37 8.30
C ARG A 496 -6.79 0.87 8.26
N ARG A 497 -5.54 0.45 8.43
CA ARG A 497 -5.17 -0.97 8.47
C ARG A 497 -5.66 -1.63 9.77
N TRP A 498 -5.56 -0.94 10.90
CA TRP A 498 -6.14 -1.40 12.18
C TRP A 498 -7.67 -1.51 12.09
N ALA A 499 -8.36 -0.51 11.56
CA ALA A 499 -9.81 -0.55 11.40
C ALA A 499 -10.28 -1.73 10.53
N ARG A 500 -9.57 -1.99 9.42
CA ARG A 500 -9.82 -3.17 8.57
C ARG A 500 -9.56 -4.49 9.31
N MET A 501 -8.49 -4.57 10.10
CA MET A 501 -8.22 -5.75 10.91
C MET A 501 -9.34 -6.02 11.92
N LEU A 502 -9.90 -4.97 12.57
CA LEU A 502 -11.06 -5.13 13.45
C LEU A 502 -12.28 -5.69 12.71
N GLU A 503 -12.55 -5.20 11.50
CA GLU A 503 -13.64 -5.72 10.66
C GLU A 503 -13.43 -7.20 10.30
N GLU A 504 -12.22 -7.56 9.84
CA GLU A 504 -11.83 -8.93 9.48
C GLU A 504 -11.89 -9.88 10.69
N ALA A 505 -11.43 -9.44 11.86
CA ALA A 505 -11.49 -10.21 13.11
C ALA A 505 -12.93 -10.39 13.59
N GLY A 506 -13.77 -9.36 13.44
CA GLY A 506 -15.21 -9.42 13.73
C GLY A 506 -15.92 -10.48 12.89
N ASP A 507 -15.64 -10.52 11.58
CA ASP A 507 -16.19 -11.55 10.68
C ASP A 507 -15.71 -12.96 11.05
N ALA A 508 -14.39 -13.12 11.25
CA ALA A 508 -13.78 -14.40 11.60
C ALA A 508 -14.28 -14.94 12.95
N ALA A 509 -14.47 -14.08 13.95
CA ALA A 509 -14.97 -14.44 15.27
C ALA A 509 -16.49 -14.61 15.33
N ALA A 510 -17.23 -14.19 14.29
CA ALA A 510 -18.68 -13.96 14.34
C ALA A 510 -19.10 -13.03 15.49
N ALA A 511 -18.39 -11.90 15.61
CA ALA A 511 -18.66 -10.82 16.55
C ALA A 511 -19.18 -9.59 15.77
N PRO A 512 -20.51 -9.45 15.57
CA PRO A 512 -21.08 -8.41 14.72
C PRO A 512 -20.79 -6.99 15.22
N ASP A 513 -20.78 -6.77 16.54
CA ASP A 513 -20.46 -5.45 17.12
C ASP A 513 -19.02 -5.02 16.80
N LEU A 514 -18.07 -5.97 16.83
CA LEU A 514 -16.67 -5.73 16.45
C LEU A 514 -16.55 -5.44 14.95
N GLN A 515 -17.27 -6.19 14.13
CA GLN A 515 -17.29 -6.01 12.68
C GLN A 515 -17.85 -4.64 12.29
N ASP A 516 -18.96 -4.21 12.91
CA ASP A 516 -19.56 -2.90 12.68
C ASP A 516 -18.63 -1.76 13.13
N LEU A 517 -18.00 -1.89 14.31
CA LEU A 517 -17.03 -0.92 14.79
C LEU A 517 -15.88 -0.76 13.79
N GLY A 518 -15.27 -1.86 13.34
CA GLY A 518 -14.19 -1.85 12.35
C GLY A 518 -14.61 -1.17 11.04
N ARG A 519 -15.79 -1.52 10.52
CA ARG A 519 -16.34 -0.93 9.29
C ARG A 519 -16.59 0.57 9.40
N ARG A 520 -17.17 1.02 10.52
CA ARG A 520 -17.44 2.44 10.78
C ARG A 520 -16.15 3.23 10.91
N LEU A 521 -15.16 2.71 11.64
CA LEU A 521 -13.84 3.32 11.75
C LEU A 521 -13.14 3.39 10.39
N ALA A 522 -13.20 2.33 9.59
CA ALA A 522 -12.60 2.29 8.26
C ALA A 522 -13.19 3.36 7.33
N ARG A 523 -14.50 3.63 7.43
CA ARG A 523 -15.18 4.72 6.69
C ARG A 523 -14.78 6.11 7.18
N LEU A 524 -14.66 6.30 8.48
CA LEU A 524 -14.28 7.59 9.06
C LEU A 524 -12.82 7.95 8.74
N LEU A 525 -11.92 6.97 8.78
CA LEU A 525 -10.49 7.15 8.55
C LEU A 525 -10.10 7.19 7.06
N VAL A 526 -11.05 7.30 6.12
CA VAL A 526 -10.75 7.48 4.69
C VAL A 526 -10.10 8.83 4.43
N ASP A 527 -10.58 9.87 5.10
CA ASP A 527 -10.06 11.23 4.99
C ASP A 527 -8.89 11.42 5.98
N ASP A 528 -7.69 11.58 5.42
CA ASP A 528 -6.44 11.77 6.16
C ASP A 528 -6.34 13.13 6.85
N ASP A 529 -7.25 14.09 6.61
CA ASP A 529 -7.24 15.41 7.27
C ASP A 529 -8.34 15.51 8.33
N THR A 530 -9.54 15.01 8.04
CA THR A 530 -10.72 15.23 8.91
C THR A 530 -11.21 13.98 9.67
N GLY A 531 -10.75 12.79 9.27
CA GLY A 531 -11.30 11.52 9.77
C GLY A 531 -10.97 11.15 11.22
N ALA A 532 -9.86 11.67 11.76
CA ALA A 532 -9.37 11.30 13.08
C ALA A 532 -10.32 11.74 14.22
N THR A 533 -10.85 12.96 14.15
CA THR A 533 -11.75 13.49 15.19
C THR A 533 -13.03 12.67 15.36
N PRO A 534 -13.85 12.43 14.32
CA PRO A 534 -15.06 11.62 14.46
C PRO A 534 -14.75 10.15 14.80
N ALA A 535 -13.59 9.62 14.41
CA ALA A 535 -13.15 8.31 14.86
C ALA A 535 -12.88 8.29 16.37
N MET A 536 -12.23 9.32 16.92
CA MET A 536 -12.02 9.45 18.37
C MET A 536 -13.35 9.59 19.13
N ASP A 537 -14.32 10.34 18.60
CA ASP A 537 -15.65 10.47 19.21
C ASP A 537 -16.36 9.10 19.28
N LEU A 538 -16.27 8.31 18.20
CA LEU A 538 -16.80 6.95 18.16
C LEU A 538 -16.15 6.04 19.21
N LEU A 539 -14.82 6.11 19.34
CA LEU A 539 -14.09 5.29 20.31
C LEU A 539 -14.34 5.74 21.75
N LEU A 540 -14.41 7.04 22.02
CA LEU A 540 -14.73 7.57 23.36
C LEU A 540 -16.11 7.12 23.84
N ALA A 541 -17.08 7.02 22.93
CA ALA A 541 -18.43 6.54 23.23
C ALA A 541 -18.53 5.00 23.37
N HIS A 542 -17.50 4.26 22.93
CA HIS A 542 -17.54 2.80 22.92
C HIS A 542 -17.29 2.21 24.33
N PRO A 543 -18.12 1.26 24.82
CA PRO A 543 -18.03 0.76 26.19
C PRO A 543 -16.75 -0.04 26.48
N ALA A 544 -16.13 -0.63 25.46
CA ALA A 544 -14.87 -1.36 25.61
C ALA A 544 -13.63 -0.44 25.74
N THR A 545 -13.80 0.88 25.61
CA THR A 545 -12.68 1.82 25.71
C THR A 545 -12.26 1.93 27.17
N SER A 546 -11.02 1.55 27.46
CA SER A 546 -10.45 1.60 28.80
C SER A 546 -10.24 3.05 29.27
N ALA A 547 -9.94 3.24 30.55
CA ALA A 547 -9.56 4.56 31.06
C ALA A 547 -8.31 5.11 30.36
N ARG A 548 -7.33 4.23 30.10
CA ARG A 548 -6.13 4.56 29.31
C ARG A 548 -6.47 4.91 27.86
N GLY A 549 -7.35 4.15 27.21
CA GLY A 549 -7.84 4.44 25.86
C GLY A 549 -8.56 5.79 25.77
N ARG A 550 -9.43 6.12 26.74
CA ARG A 550 -10.04 7.46 26.82
C ARG A 550 -8.99 8.56 26.96
N ALA A 551 -7.98 8.35 27.81
CA ALA A 551 -6.91 9.30 27.99
C ALA A 551 -6.07 9.52 26.71
N LEU A 552 -5.77 8.46 25.97
CA LEU A 552 -5.09 8.54 24.67
C LEU A 552 -5.94 9.30 23.63
N ALA A 553 -7.24 9.02 23.55
CA ALA A 553 -8.13 9.69 22.60
C ALA A 553 -8.27 11.19 22.90
N HIS A 554 -8.42 11.56 24.18
CA HIS A 554 -8.40 12.95 24.62
C HIS A 554 -7.04 13.63 24.34
N THR A 555 -5.92 12.91 24.53
CA THR A 555 -4.59 13.42 24.19
C THR A 555 -4.48 13.74 22.71
N LEU A 556 -4.93 12.84 21.82
CA LEU A 556 -4.92 13.05 20.37
C LEU A 556 -5.81 14.24 19.97
N ARG A 557 -7.03 14.34 20.52
CA ARG A 557 -7.91 15.50 20.28
C ARG A 557 -7.26 16.81 20.76
N GLY A 558 -6.56 16.78 21.89
CA GLY A 558 -5.79 17.93 22.39
C GLY A 558 -4.65 18.35 21.45
N ILE A 559 -3.95 17.39 20.85
CA ILE A 559 -2.91 17.64 19.85
C ILE A 559 -3.49 18.36 18.63
N GLU A 560 -4.58 17.82 18.05
CA GLU A 560 -5.23 18.39 16.87
C GLU A 560 -5.75 19.82 17.12
N LEU A 561 -6.41 20.05 18.27
CA LEU A 561 -6.87 21.39 18.66
C LEU A 561 -5.72 22.38 18.85
N ARG A 562 -4.59 21.93 19.42
CA ARG A 562 -3.40 22.76 19.57
C ARG A 562 -2.80 23.14 18.23
N HIS A 563 -2.75 22.22 17.26
CA HIS A 563 -2.31 22.52 15.90
C HIS A 563 -3.25 23.49 15.18
N ALA A 564 -4.55 23.43 15.45
CA ALA A 564 -5.53 24.40 14.98
C ALA A 564 -5.48 25.77 15.72
N GLY A 565 -4.62 25.93 16.72
CA GLY A 565 -4.47 27.17 17.51
C GLY A 565 -5.48 27.34 18.64
N ASP A 566 -6.40 26.39 18.84
CA ASP A 566 -7.39 26.42 19.92
C ASP A 566 -6.80 25.86 21.23
N HIS A 567 -5.84 26.59 21.79
CA HIS A 567 -5.08 26.16 22.96
C HIS A 567 -5.95 26.00 24.21
N GLN A 568 -7.03 26.77 24.34
CA GLN A 568 -7.97 26.67 25.46
C GLN A 568 -8.76 25.36 25.43
N ARG A 569 -9.29 24.94 24.27
CA ARG A 569 -9.98 23.65 24.17
C ARG A 569 -8.99 22.49 24.23
N ALA A 570 -7.80 22.65 23.65
CA ALA A 570 -6.73 21.66 23.78
C ALA A 570 -6.37 21.37 25.25
N LEU A 571 -6.33 22.40 26.10
CA LEU A 571 -6.04 22.22 27.53
C LEU A 571 -7.13 21.40 28.23
N ARG A 572 -8.41 21.66 27.92
CA ARG A 572 -9.52 20.86 28.49
C ARG A 572 -9.42 19.40 28.11
N GLU A 573 -9.07 19.09 26.86
CA GLU A 573 -8.85 17.71 26.42
C GLU A 573 -7.65 17.09 27.16
N CYS A 574 -6.55 17.83 27.35
CA CYS A 574 -5.42 17.35 28.14
C CYS A 574 -5.78 17.11 29.61
N ASP A 575 -6.62 17.95 30.23
CA ASP A 575 -7.09 17.77 31.60
C ASP A 575 -8.01 16.53 31.72
N GLN A 576 -8.88 16.29 30.73
CA GLN A 576 -9.66 15.05 30.64
C GLN A 576 -8.75 13.83 30.48
N ALA A 577 -7.69 13.94 29.68
CA ALA A 577 -6.72 12.86 29.50
C ALA A 577 -6.03 12.49 30.82
N VAL A 578 -5.49 13.48 31.53
CA VAL A 578 -4.86 13.29 32.85
C VAL A 578 -5.86 12.78 33.89
N GLY A 579 -7.12 13.24 33.84
CA GLY A 579 -8.17 12.76 34.73
C GLY A 579 -8.54 11.28 34.51
N ASN A 580 -8.53 10.81 33.26
CA ASN A 580 -8.81 9.42 32.93
C ASN A 580 -7.63 8.48 33.23
N ALA A 581 -6.39 8.92 32.98
CA ALA A 581 -5.19 8.15 33.28
C ALA A 581 -4.08 9.07 33.84
N PRO A 582 -4.03 9.27 35.17
CA PRO A 582 -3.06 10.16 35.81
C PRO A 582 -1.60 9.71 35.68
N ASP A 583 -1.38 8.45 35.32
CA ASP A 583 -0.10 7.79 35.09
C ASP A 583 0.34 7.78 33.61
N LEU A 584 -0.43 8.42 32.72
CA LEU A 584 -0.10 8.50 31.30
C LEU A 584 0.85 9.68 31.02
N ASP A 585 2.13 9.37 30.78
CA ASP A 585 3.20 10.34 30.49
C ASP A 585 2.85 11.27 29.31
N VAL A 586 2.30 10.70 28.22
CA VAL A 586 2.01 11.44 26.99
C VAL A 586 0.90 12.46 27.18
N ALA A 587 -0.04 12.23 28.12
CA ALA A 587 -1.06 13.19 28.49
C ALA A 587 -0.46 14.39 29.23
N HIS A 588 0.42 14.15 30.21
CA HIS A 588 1.12 15.21 30.93
C HIS A 588 2.07 16.00 30.03
N HIS A 589 2.80 15.33 29.14
CA HIS A 589 3.65 16.00 28.15
C HIS A 589 2.84 16.93 27.24
N ASN A 590 1.72 16.46 26.69
CA ASN A 590 0.86 17.29 25.83
C ASN A 590 0.18 18.41 26.60
N ARG A 591 -0.17 18.19 27.87
CA ARG A 591 -0.64 19.24 28.78
C ARG A 591 0.42 20.32 28.97
N GLY A 592 1.67 19.93 29.24
CA GLY A 592 2.81 20.84 29.39
C GLY A 592 3.06 21.68 28.14
N LEU A 593 3.04 21.05 26.95
CA LEU A 593 3.14 21.76 25.67
C LEU A 593 2.01 22.79 25.51
N THR A 594 0.78 22.41 25.82
CA THR A 594 -0.39 23.28 25.67
C THR A 594 -0.36 24.46 26.64
N LEU A 595 0.01 24.23 27.91
CA LEU A 595 0.19 25.29 28.91
C LEU A 595 1.30 26.27 28.53
N ARG A 596 2.39 25.77 27.92
CA ARG A 596 3.46 26.62 27.40
C ARG A 596 2.96 27.57 26.30
N PHE A 597 2.12 27.10 25.38
CA PHE A 597 1.49 27.95 24.36
C PHE A 597 0.53 28.99 24.96
N LEU A 598 -0.13 28.66 26.07
CA LEU A 598 -0.98 29.60 26.82
C LEU A 598 -0.18 30.59 27.68
N GLY A 599 1.14 30.42 27.80
CA GLY A 599 2.01 31.28 28.60
C GLY A 599 2.05 30.95 30.10
N ASP A 600 1.34 29.91 30.55
CA ASP A 600 1.43 29.44 31.95
C ASP A 600 2.67 28.54 32.13
N LEU A 601 3.83 29.20 32.15
CA LEU A 601 5.13 28.53 32.26
C LEU A 601 5.28 27.72 33.57
N PRO A 602 4.82 28.19 34.75
CA PRO A 602 4.87 27.38 35.98
C PRO A 602 4.06 26.08 35.89
N ALA A 603 2.82 26.13 35.38
CA ALA A 603 2.00 24.92 35.24
C ALA A 603 2.56 23.99 34.15
N ALA A 604 3.14 24.54 33.08
CA ALA A 604 3.82 23.77 32.05
C ALA A 604 5.01 22.98 32.61
N LEU A 605 5.86 23.62 33.43
CA LEU A 605 6.99 22.94 34.09
C LEU A 605 6.51 21.78 34.97
N ALA A 606 5.49 22.00 35.81
CA ALA A 606 4.93 20.95 36.66
C ALA A 606 4.40 19.75 35.85
N ALA A 607 3.78 20.01 34.70
CA ALA A 607 3.31 18.95 33.81
C ALA A 607 4.48 18.18 33.15
N PHE A 608 5.56 18.87 32.74
CA PHE A 608 6.74 18.19 32.22
C PHE A 608 7.50 17.41 33.30
N ASP A 609 7.60 17.95 34.52
CA ASP A 609 8.17 17.22 35.66
C ASP A 609 7.39 15.94 35.93
N ARG A 610 6.06 16.00 35.91
CA ARG A 610 5.24 14.81 36.07
C ARG A 610 5.43 13.79 34.94
N ALA A 611 5.59 14.25 33.70
CA ALA A 611 5.89 13.36 32.57
C ALA A 611 7.28 12.70 32.70
N ASP A 612 8.31 13.44 33.12
CA ASP A 612 9.67 12.91 33.36
C ASP A 612 9.70 11.94 34.56
N GLU A 613 8.90 12.17 35.60
CA GLU A 613 8.72 11.23 36.72
C GLU A 613 8.09 9.91 36.29
N LEU A 614 7.07 9.97 35.42
CA LEU A 614 6.35 8.79 34.94
C LEU A 614 7.17 7.96 33.95
N THR A 615 7.93 8.62 33.09
CA THR A 615 8.82 7.96 32.12
C THR A 615 10.11 8.76 31.99
N PRO A 616 11.12 8.45 32.83
CA PRO A 616 12.40 9.13 32.80
C PRO A 616 13.14 8.89 31.48
N GLY A 617 13.92 9.88 31.05
CA GLY A 617 14.84 9.72 29.90
C GLY A 617 14.18 9.90 28.53
N MET A 618 13.00 10.53 28.48
CA MET A 618 12.39 10.94 27.21
C MET A 618 12.96 12.29 26.75
N ALA A 619 13.81 12.26 25.72
CA ALA A 619 14.43 13.46 25.15
C ALA A 619 13.41 14.58 24.86
N ARG A 620 12.27 14.24 24.24
CA ARG A 620 11.18 15.19 23.93
C ARG A 620 10.58 15.88 25.16
N VAL A 621 10.45 15.16 26.28
CA VAL A 621 9.86 15.70 27.52
C VAL A 621 10.85 16.67 28.16
N ILE A 622 12.11 16.26 28.25
CA ILE A 622 13.19 17.05 28.84
C ILE A 622 13.46 18.30 28.00
N ALA A 623 13.50 18.19 26.66
CA ALA A 623 13.63 19.33 25.76
C ALA A 623 12.44 20.30 25.90
N GLY A 624 11.22 19.78 26.05
CA GLY A 624 10.04 20.60 26.35
C GLY A 624 10.15 21.38 27.66
N ARG A 625 10.70 20.75 28.72
CA ARG A 625 10.99 21.42 29.99
C ARG A 625 12.08 22.48 29.84
N GLY A 626 13.18 22.16 29.17
CA GLY A 626 14.28 23.09 28.89
C GLY A 626 13.83 24.33 28.11
N GLU A 627 12.98 24.12 27.11
CA GLU A 627 12.37 25.20 26.33
C GLU A 627 11.43 26.07 27.18
N THR A 628 10.68 25.45 28.11
CA THR A 628 9.85 26.19 29.08
C THR A 628 10.73 27.01 30.04
N HIS A 629 11.85 26.47 30.52
CA HIS A 629 12.83 27.22 31.30
C HIS A 629 13.44 28.39 30.52
N ARG A 630 13.76 28.19 29.24
CA ARG A 630 14.27 29.26 28.37
C ARG A 630 13.27 30.40 28.23
N LEU A 631 12.00 30.10 27.98
CA LEU A 631 10.92 31.09 27.91
C LEU A 631 10.69 31.79 29.26
N ALA A 632 10.92 31.10 30.39
CA ALA A 632 10.85 31.67 31.72
C ALA A 632 12.09 32.49 32.12
N GLY A 633 13.08 32.64 31.23
CA GLY A 633 14.35 33.34 31.51
C GLY A 633 15.31 32.57 32.43
N ARG A 634 15.01 31.31 32.74
CA ARG A 634 15.81 30.43 33.61
C ARG A 634 16.89 29.73 32.79
N LEU A 635 17.79 30.51 32.20
CA LEU A 635 18.77 30.03 31.22
C LEU A 635 19.69 28.91 31.73
N PRO A 636 20.22 28.94 32.97
CA PRO A 636 21.05 27.84 33.46
C PRO A 636 20.29 26.50 33.58
N GLN A 637 19.04 26.54 34.06
CA GLN A 637 18.18 25.35 34.12
C GLN A 637 17.83 24.83 32.72
N ALA A 638 17.57 25.75 31.77
CA ALA A 638 17.32 25.38 30.38
C ALA A 638 18.52 24.65 29.76
N VAL A 639 19.74 25.15 29.96
CA VAL A 639 20.97 24.49 29.48
C VAL A 639 21.12 23.09 30.09
N ALA A 640 20.91 22.94 31.40
CA ALA A 640 21.03 21.63 32.06
C ALA A 640 20.03 20.59 31.50
N ASP A 641 18.79 21.01 31.23
CA ASP A 641 17.80 20.13 30.58
C ASP A 641 18.17 19.83 29.13
N PHE A 642 18.60 20.82 28.35
CA PHE A 642 19.04 20.57 26.98
C PHE A 642 20.31 19.71 26.91
N ASP A 643 21.22 19.80 27.88
CA ASP A 643 22.37 18.89 27.99
C ASP A 643 21.90 17.44 28.13
N ARG A 644 20.91 17.19 29.00
CA ARG A 644 20.29 15.86 29.16
C ARG A 644 19.57 15.41 27.89
N ALA A 645 18.79 16.30 27.26
CA ALA A 645 18.04 15.99 26.04
C ALA A 645 18.99 15.64 24.87
N VAL A 646 20.04 16.43 24.65
CA VAL A 646 21.05 16.20 23.60
C VAL A 646 21.90 14.95 23.87
N ALA A 647 22.11 14.57 25.14
CA ALA A 647 22.75 13.29 25.46
C ALA A 647 21.87 12.08 25.09
N LEU A 648 20.55 12.22 25.17
CA LEU A 648 19.58 11.18 24.82
C LEU A 648 19.29 11.14 23.31
N ASP A 649 19.32 12.29 22.65
CA ASP A 649 19.22 12.43 21.20
C ASP A 649 20.24 13.47 20.68
N PRO A 650 21.45 13.01 20.28
CA PRO A 650 22.51 13.89 19.81
C PRO A 650 22.21 14.61 18.49
N THR A 651 21.14 14.21 17.80
CA THR A 651 20.74 14.70 16.47
C THR A 651 19.51 15.62 16.50
N ASP A 652 18.90 15.82 17.66
CA ASP A 652 17.77 16.75 17.83
C ASP A 652 18.22 18.20 17.55
N SER A 653 17.94 18.65 16.34
CA SER A 653 18.29 19.99 15.85
C SER A 653 17.62 21.11 16.65
N ASP A 654 16.40 20.89 17.16
CA ASP A 654 15.66 21.89 17.94
C ASP A 654 16.24 22.03 19.34
N ALA A 655 16.57 20.91 20.00
CA ALA A 655 17.23 20.92 21.30
C ALA A 655 18.62 21.57 21.22
N LEU A 656 19.43 21.20 20.22
CA LEU A 656 20.75 21.80 19.98
C LEU A 656 20.64 23.32 19.75
N SER A 657 19.74 23.73 18.86
CA SER A 657 19.56 25.15 18.55
C SER A 657 19.04 25.95 19.76
N SER A 658 18.12 25.39 20.53
CA SER A 658 17.58 26.03 21.73
C SER A 658 18.63 26.14 22.84
N ARG A 659 19.48 25.13 22.99
CA ARG A 659 20.66 25.18 23.88
C ARG A 659 21.64 26.25 23.43
N GLY A 660 21.96 26.30 22.13
CA GLY A 660 22.81 27.33 21.54
C GLY A 660 22.29 28.75 21.79
N VAL A 661 20.98 28.97 21.70
CA VAL A 661 20.35 30.26 22.06
C VAL A 661 20.52 30.59 23.55
N CYS A 662 20.38 29.60 24.44
CA CYS A 662 20.61 29.83 25.88
C CYS A 662 22.08 30.15 26.17
N LEU A 663 23.01 29.40 25.56
CA LEU A 663 24.46 29.59 25.71
C LEU A 663 24.89 30.97 25.17
N HIS A 664 24.34 31.38 24.02
CA HIS A 664 24.53 32.71 23.45
C HIS A 664 24.09 33.80 24.43
N ALA A 665 22.90 33.68 25.02
CA ALA A 665 22.40 34.63 26.01
C ALA A 665 23.21 34.65 27.32
N LEU A 666 23.91 33.55 27.65
CA LEU A 666 24.83 33.45 28.79
C LEU A 666 26.26 33.90 28.47
N GLY A 667 26.54 34.35 27.24
CA GLY A 667 27.88 34.78 26.81
C GLY A 667 28.85 33.64 26.45
N ARG A 668 28.36 32.39 26.39
CA ARG A 668 29.15 31.19 26.04
C ARG A 668 29.15 30.97 24.52
N TYR A 669 29.78 31.88 23.79
CA TYR A 669 29.65 31.96 22.32
C TYR A 669 30.24 30.77 21.56
N ASP A 670 31.39 30.23 21.96
CA ASP A 670 32.02 29.09 21.27
C ASP A 670 31.16 27.82 21.37
N GLU A 671 30.59 27.56 22.54
CA GLU A 671 29.69 26.42 22.75
C GLU A 671 28.36 26.60 21.99
N ALA A 672 27.83 27.83 21.94
CA ALA A 672 26.66 28.14 21.13
C ALA A 672 26.92 27.92 19.63
N LEU A 673 28.07 28.33 19.11
CA LEU A 673 28.47 28.07 17.72
C LEU A 673 28.59 26.57 17.44
N ALA A 674 29.21 25.80 18.34
CA ALA A 674 29.33 24.35 18.19
C ALA A 674 27.96 23.65 18.12
N ASP A 675 27.01 24.09 18.94
CA ASP A 675 25.64 23.57 18.90
C ASP A 675 24.91 23.92 17.61
N PHE A 676 25.03 25.16 17.14
CA PHE A 676 24.46 25.54 15.86
C PHE A 676 25.13 24.80 14.69
N ASP A 677 26.44 24.56 14.75
CA ASP A 677 27.15 23.76 13.75
C ASP A 677 26.61 22.32 13.70
N ARG A 678 26.38 21.70 14.85
CA ARG A 678 25.75 20.37 14.94
C ARG A 678 24.30 20.38 14.44
N ALA A 679 23.51 21.39 14.82
CA ALA A 679 22.11 21.50 14.41
C ALA A 679 21.95 21.66 12.89
N VAL A 680 22.81 22.47 12.25
CA VAL A 680 22.88 22.62 10.79
C VAL A 680 23.46 21.37 10.13
N GLY A 681 24.35 20.64 10.80
CA GLY A 681 24.86 19.35 10.32
C GLY A 681 23.78 18.27 10.28
N ALA A 682 22.88 18.24 11.27
CA ALA A 682 21.76 17.30 11.34
C ALA A 682 20.67 17.61 10.30
N ASP A 683 20.32 18.88 10.12
CA ASP A 683 19.42 19.34 9.07
C ASP A 683 19.92 20.66 8.45
N GLY A 684 20.54 20.53 7.28
CA GLY A 684 21.14 21.65 6.57
C GLY A 684 20.15 22.61 5.90
N THR A 685 18.86 22.31 5.94
CA THR A 685 17.78 23.11 5.34
C THR A 685 16.94 23.88 6.36
N ARG A 686 17.02 23.50 7.64
CA ARG A 686 16.31 24.16 8.73
C ARG A 686 16.76 25.61 8.88
N LEU A 687 15.85 26.54 8.65
CA LEU A 687 16.16 27.97 8.62
C LEU A 687 16.59 28.52 9.98
N TRP A 688 15.97 28.03 11.06
CA TRP A 688 16.18 28.55 12.41
C TRP A 688 17.64 28.43 12.89
N PRO A 689 18.28 27.24 12.91
CA PRO A 689 19.70 27.13 13.26
C PRO A 689 20.62 27.94 12.35
N LEU A 690 20.37 27.96 11.04
CA LEU A 690 21.17 28.73 10.07
C LEU A 690 21.18 30.23 10.40
N VAL A 691 20.00 30.81 10.62
CA VAL A 691 19.86 32.24 10.93
C VAL A 691 20.44 32.56 12.31
N ARG A 692 20.22 31.70 13.32
CA ARG A 692 20.80 31.89 14.66
C ARG A 692 22.32 31.86 14.63
N ARG A 693 22.91 30.93 13.88
CA ARG A 693 24.36 30.86 13.67
C ARG A 693 24.89 32.08 12.93
N ALA A 694 24.22 32.50 11.87
CA ALA A 694 24.61 33.69 11.10
C ALA A 694 24.62 34.93 11.99
N ARG A 695 23.60 35.10 12.82
CA ARG A 695 23.50 36.22 13.77
C ARG A 695 24.65 36.22 14.79
N LEU A 696 24.98 35.06 15.36
CA LEU A 696 26.10 34.93 16.28
C LEU A 696 27.44 35.20 15.59
N ARG A 697 27.66 34.67 14.38
CA ARG A 697 28.85 34.96 13.57
C ARG A 697 28.99 36.45 13.25
N ALA A 698 27.90 37.11 12.88
CA ALA A 698 27.87 38.56 12.66
C ALA A 698 28.18 39.36 13.93
N GLU A 699 27.69 38.92 15.10
CA GLU A 699 28.04 39.50 16.40
C GLU A 699 29.53 39.37 16.74
N LEU A 700 30.15 38.27 16.33
CA LEU A 700 31.59 38.01 16.48
C LEU A 700 32.45 38.64 15.36
N GLY A 701 31.84 39.34 14.40
CA GLY A 701 32.53 40.00 13.28
C GLY A 701 32.90 39.09 12.10
N ASP A 702 32.48 37.81 12.11
CA ASP A 702 32.67 36.86 11.02
C ASP A 702 31.58 37.02 9.95
N TRP A 703 31.64 38.16 9.25
CA TRP A 703 30.63 38.57 8.28
C TRP A 703 30.51 37.60 7.09
N GLU A 704 31.63 37.08 6.60
CA GLU A 704 31.66 36.18 5.43
C GLU A 704 30.88 34.89 5.70
N ARG A 705 31.14 34.24 6.85
CA ARG A 705 30.43 33.01 7.21
C ARG A 705 29.00 33.28 7.64
N ALA A 706 28.70 34.46 8.19
CA ALA A 706 27.32 34.88 8.43
C ALA A 706 26.52 35.00 7.13
N PHE A 707 27.06 35.66 6.10
CA PHE A 707 26.38 35.76 4.80
C PHE A 707 26.28 34.41 4.09
N THR A 708 27.27 33.53 4.23
CA THR A 708 27.19 32.17 3.69
C THR A 708 26.00 31.38 4.25
N ASP A 709 25.74 31.50 5.56
CA ASP A 709 24.59 30.85 6.20
C ASP A 709 23.26 31.47 5.77
N LEU A 710 23.21 32.81 5.65
CA LEU A 710 22.02 33.51 5.17
C LEU A 710 21.73 33.21 3.69
N ASP A 711 22.76 33.05 2.85
CA ASP A 711 22.61 32.63 1.45
C ASP A 711 22.03 31.23 1.35
N ARG A 712 22.46 30.31 2.25
CA ARG A 712 21.83 28.99 2.37
C ARG A 712 20.37 29.10 2.79
N ALA A 713 20.05 29.92 3.79
CA ALA A 713 18.68 30.13 4.25
C ALA A 713 17.79 30.74 3.14
N VAL A 714 18.30 31.70 2.37
CA VAL A 714 17.61 32.29 1.22
C VAL A 714 17.36 31.26 0.12
N ARG A 715 18.33 30.39 -0.18
CA ARG A 715 18.14 29.29 -1.14
C ARG A 715 17.10 28.27 -0.66
N ALA A 716 17.10 27.96 0.63
CA ALA A 716 16.15 27.01 1.22
C ALA A 716 14.71 27.56 1.27
N ALA A 717 14.54 28.86 1.53
CA ALA A 717 13.22 29.49 1.61
C ALA A 717 13.21 30.89 0.97
N PRO A 718 13.15 30.99 -0.38
CA PRO A 718 13.20 32.27 -1.08
C PRO A 718 11.99 33.16 -0.81
N GLY A 719 10.87 32.59 -0.37
CA GLY A 719 9.64 33.32 0.00
C GLY A 719 9.56 33.74 1.47
N SER A 720 10.60 33.53 2.29
CA SER A 720 10.56 33.87 3.71
C SER A 720 10.90 35.33 3.97
N ALA A 721 9.90 36.12 4.36
CA ALA A 721 10.07 37.52 4.77
C ALA A 721 11.02 37.65 5.97
N TRP A 722 10.96 36.70 6.91
CA TRP A 722 11.84 36.66 8.07
C TRP A 722 13.32 36.48 7.68
N VAL A 723 13.63 35.55 6.77
CA VAL A 723 15.02 35.35 6.30
C VAL A 723 15.56 36.58 5.58
N ALA A 724 14.74 37.20 4.70
CA ALA A 724 15.11 38.44 4.03
C ALA A 724 15.35 39.58 5.03
N SER A 725 14.51 39.68 6.07
CA SER A 725 14.68 40.63 7.17
C SER A 725 16.01 40.43 7.92
N GLU A 726 16.33 39.19 8.32
CA GLU A 726 17.55 38.87 9.06
C GLU A 726 18.82 39.13 8.21
N ARG A 727 18.74 38.89 6.90
CA ARG A 727 19.81 39.23 5.96
C ARG A 727 19.96 40.75 5.80
N GLY A 728 18.87 41.48 5.66
CA GLY A 728 18.87 42.95 5.62
C GLY A 728 19.45 43.56 6.88
N GLU A 729 19.10 43.02 8.05
CA GLU A 729 19.66 43.44 9.34
C GLU A 729 21.16 43.14 9.43
N THR A 730 21.60 42.00 8.92
CA THR A 730 23.02 41.65 8.86
C THR A 730 23.80 42.61 7.94
N TYR A 731 23.26 42.96 6.77
CA TYR A 731 23.82 44.00 5.90
C TYR A 731 23.90 45.36 6.59
N ARG A 732 22.82 45.77 7.28
CA ARG A 732 22.76 47.05 8.01
C ARG A 732 23.83 47.11 9.11
N ARG A 733 24.02 46.02 9.86
CA ARG A 733 25.06 45.93 10.90
C ARG A 733 26.47 45.90 10.34
N ALA A 734 26.65 45.35 9.14
CA ALA A 734 27.92 45.36 8.41
C ALA A 734 28.22 46.71 7.72
N GLY A 735 27.34 47.71 7.81
CA GLY A 735 27.48 49.01 7.16
C GLY A 735 27.17 49.01 5.66
N ARG A 736 26.60 47.92 5.14
CA ARG A 736 26.23 47.72 3.72
C ARG A 736 24.78 48.16 3.49
N PHE A 737 24.56 49.48 3.55
CA PHE A 737 23.20 50.03 3.67
C PHE A 737 22.37 49.89 2.39
N GLU A 738 22.94 49.97 1.19
CA GLU A 738 22.22 49.72 -0.06
C GLU A 738 21.69 48.28 -0.17
N GLU A 739 22.52 47.29 0.18
CA GLU A 739 22.09 45.89 0.22
C GLU A 739 21.03 45.65 1.31
N ALA A 740 21.17 46.32 2.46
CA ALA A 740 20.17 46.28 3.51
C ALA A 740 18.81 46.81 3.02
N VAL A 741 18.77 47.96 2.33
CA VAL A 741 17.54 48.51 1.74
C VAL A 741 16.92 47.54 0.74
N THR A 742 17.75 46.87 -0.07
CA THR A 742 17.29 45.89 -1.06
C THR A 742 16.62 44.68 -0.39
N GLU A 743 17.28 44.06 0.60
CA GLU A 743 16.74 42.89 1.28
C GLU A 743 15.53 43.23 2.17
N PHE A 744 15.53 44.38 2.85
CA PHE A 744 14.35 44.85 3.57
C PHE A 744 13.19 45.17 2.61
N GLY A 745 13.46 45.72 1.42
CA GLY A 745 12.45 45.91 0.38
C GLY A 745 11.84 44.59 -0.10
N ARG A 746 12.67 43.56 -0.26
CA ARG A 746 12.20 42.20 -0.54
C ARG A 746 11.35 41.65 0.59
N ALA A 747 11.78 41.79 1.85
CA ALA A 747 11.00 41.35 3.01
C ALA A 747 9.62 42.04 3.06
N LEU A 748 9.54 43.33 2.75
CA LEU A 748 8.28 44.09 2.70
C LEU A 748 7.41 43.77 1.49
N THR A 749 8.01 43.31 0.39
CA THR A 749 7.25 42.77 -0.75
C THR A 749 6.56 41.45 -0.37
N LEU A 750 7.22 40.63 0.46
CA LEU A 750 6.69 39.36 0.96
C LEU A 750 5.69 39.55 2.11
N GLN A 751 5.94 40.52 2.99
CA GLN A 751 5.07 40.88 4.11
C GLN A 751 5.06 42.40 4.30
N PRO A 752 4.05 43.11 3.78
CA PRO A 752 3.98 44.57 3.85
C PRO A 752 3.89 45.14 5.27
N ASP A 753 3.17 44.45 6.17
CA ASP A 753 2.91 44.91 7.54
C ASP A 753 3.96 44.34 8.50
N TYR A 754 5.21 44.77 8.36
CA TYR A 754 6.33 44.32 9.20
C TYR A 754 7.08 45.50 9.84
N PRO A 755 6.64 45.97 11.03
CA PRO A 755 7.14 47.21 11.65
C PRO A 755 8.66 47.24 11.88
N SER A 756 9.26 46.13 12.31
CA SER A 756 10.71 46.05 12.53
C SER A 756 11.51 46.15 11.24
N VAL A 757 10.98 45.63 10.13
CA VAL A 757 11.61 45.71 8.81
C VAL A 757 11.52 47.12 8.24
N LEU A 758 10.35 47.77 8.36
CA LEU A 758 10.18 49.18 8.00
C LEU A 758 11.15 50.07 8.79
N ALA A 759 11.23 49.88 10.11
CA ALA A 759 12.18 50.63 10.92
C ALA A 759 13.65 50.31 10.55
N GLY A 760 13.96 49.06 10.20
CA GLY A 760 15.27 48.63 9.69
C GLY A 760 15.65 49.32 8.38
N ARG A 761 14.73 49.36 7.42
CA ARG A 761 14.90 50.03 6.12
C ARG A 761 15.00 51.53 6.28
N GLY A 762 14.16 52.13 7.12
CA GLY A 762 14.21 53.55 7.45
C GLY A 762 15.54 53.95 8.11
N ALA A 763 16.06 53.10 9.02
CA ALA A 763 17.38 53.31 9.60
C ALA A 763 18.49 53.21 8.54
N ALA A 764 18.42 52.28 7.59
CA ALA A 764 19.38 52.19 6.48
C ALA A 764 19.30 53.41 5.54
N HIS A 765 18.08 53.87 5.19
CA HIS A 765 17.87 55.10 4.41
C HIS A 765 18.47 56.33 5.10
N TYR A 766 18.33 56.43 6.43
CA TYR A 766 18.92 57.52 7.21
C TYR A 766 20.45 57.53 7.11
N GLU A 767 21.11 56.37 7.23
CA GLU A 767 22.58 56.30 7.09
C GLU A 767 23.05 56.63 5.65
N LEU A 768 22.19 56.42 4.65
CA LEU A 768 22.40 56.82 3.25
C LEU A 768 22.06 58.28 2.95
N GLY A 769 21.64 59.07 3.93
CA GLY A 769 21.20 60.46 3.74
C GLY A 769 19.87 60.61 2.99
N ARG A 770 19.10 59.53 2.85
CA ARG A 770 17.79 59.50 2.17
C ARG A 770 16.68 59.81 3.17
N ASP A 771 16.77 60.96 3.82
CA ASP A 771 16.00 61.28 5.04
C ASP A 771 14.48 61.28 4.84
N GLN A 772 13.98 61.70 3.67
CA GLN A 772 12.55 61.66 3.35
C GLN A 772 12.01 60.22 3.26
N GLN A 773 12.77 59.31 2.64
CA GLN A 773 12.41 57.89 2.57
C GLN A 773 12.48 57.25 3.95
N ALA A 774 13.50 57.61 4.74
CA ALA A 774 13.63 57.16 6.12
C ALA A 774 12.41 57.57 6.96
N LEU A 775 11.98 58.83 6.84
CA LEU A 775 10.82 59.33 7.57
C LEU A 775 9.53 58.61 7.17
N ALA A 776 9.33 58.33 5.88
CA ALA A 776 8.16 57.61 5.38
C ALA A 776 8.07 56.19 5.96
N ASP A 777 9.16 55.42 5.89
CA ASP A 777 9.21 54.06 6.45
C ASP A 777 8.99 54.06 7.98
N LEU A 778 9.60 55.02 8.68
CA LEU A 778 9.49 55.14 10.13
C LEU A 778 8.09 55.60 10.57
N ASN A 779 7.41 56.43 9.77
CA ASN A 779 6.00 56.77 10.01
C ASN A 779 5.14 55.51 9.94
N GLN A 780 5.27 54.73 8.86
CA GLN A 780 4.50 53.50 8.69
C GLN A 780 4.80 52.49 9.80
N ALA A 781 6.06 52.35 10.22
CA ALA A 781 6.44 51.47 11.34
C ALA A 781 5.73 51.86 12.66
N VAL A 782 5.64 53.16 12.94
CA VAL A 782 4.98 53.68 14.14
C VAL A 782 3.44 53.65 14.01
N GLU A 783 2.89 53.84 12.81
CA GLU A 783 1.45 53.67 12.58
C GLU A 783 1.00 52.22 12.86
N LEU A 784 1.78 51.25 12.38
CA LEU A 784 1.53 49.82 12.65
C LEU A 784 1.81 49.43 14.10
N SER A 785 2.79 50.07 14.74
CA SER A 785 3.14 49.81 16.15
C SER A 785 3.48 51.11 16.89
N PRO A 786 2.47 51.81 17.44
CA PRO A 786 2.65 53.12 18.09
C PRO A 786 3.59 53.09 19.30
N GLY A 787 3.76 51.91 19.92
CA GLY A 787 4.64 51.66 21.06
C GLY A 787 6.07 51.30 20.69
N TYR A 788 6.44 51.26 19.41
CA TYR A 788 7.74 50.74 19.01
C TYR A 788 8.88 51.74 19.28
N THR A 789 9.44 51.68 20.49
CA THR A 789 10.47 52.59 20.99
C THR A 789 11.64 52.81 20.03
N TRP A 790 12.16 51.75 19.42
CA TRP A 790 13.28 51.87 18.50
C TRP A 790 12.93 52.68 17.25
N ALA A 791 11.74 52.46 16.66
CA ALA A 791 11.28 53.23 15.52
C ALA A 791 11.04 54.71 15.89
N LEU A 792 10.47 54.99 17.06
CA LEU A 792 10.28 56.36 17.56
C LEU A 792 11.62 57.10 17.74
N VAL A 793 12.61 56.47 18.37
CA VAL A 793 13.95 57.07 18.53
C VAL A 793 14.60 57.30 17.16
N ARG A 794 14.47 56.36 16.22
CA ARG A 794 14.98 56.52 14.85
C ARG A 794 14.25 57.65 14.12
N ARG A 795 12.93 57.76 14.25
CA ARG A 795 12.11 58.79 13.62
C ARG A 795 12.44 60.18 14.17
N ALA A 796 12.59 60.31 15.48
CA ALA A 796 13.01 61.56 16.11
C ALA A 796 14.37 62.04 15.57
N ARG A 797 15.32 61.11 15.40
CA ARG A 797 16.63 61.42 14.82
C ARG A 797 16.51 61.91 13.36
N THR A 798 15.68 61.25 12.56
CA THR A 798 15.41 61.65 11.16
C THR A 798 14.71 63.02 11.08
N ARG A 799 13.68 63.24 11.91
CA ARG A 799 12.95 64.52 12.00
C ARG A 799 13.86 65.69 12.37
N ARG A 800 14.76 65.51 13.35
CA ARG A 800 15.79 66.52 13.69
C ARG A 800 16.65 66.91 12.49
N ARG A 801 17.12 65.93 11.70
CA ARG A 801 17.95 66.20 10.52
C ARG A 801 17.16 66.95 9.43
N LEU A 802 15.86 66.70 9.33
CA LEU A 802 14.94 67.41 8.44
C LEU A 802 14.44 68.77 8.99
N GLY A 803 14.86 69.17 10.19
CA GLY A 803 14.47 70.44 10.82
C GLY A 803 13.15 70.39 11.61
N ASP A 804 12.51 69.24 11.73
CA ASP A 804 11.30 69.04 12.54
C ASP A 804 11.66 68.72 14.00
N ALA A 805 12.10 69.74 14.73
CA ALA A 805 12.49 69.60 16.14
C ALA A 805 11.28 69.33 17.06
N GLU A 806 10.11 69.89 16.75
CA GLU A 806 8.89 69.68 17.54
C GLU A 806 8.39 68.24 17.45
N GLY A 807 8.30 67.68 16.24
CA GLY A 807 7.91 66.28 16.04
C GLY A 807 8.95 65.30 16.60
N ALA A 808 10.23 65.66 16.64
CA ALA A 808 11.24 64.84 17.30
C ALA A 808 11.10 64.83 18.83
N ILE A 809 10.80 65.98 19.44
CA ILE A 809 10.52 66.08 20.88
C ILE A 809 9.30 65.24 21.25
N GLU A 810 8.26 65.26 20.41
CA GLU A 810 7.04 64.48 20.63
C GLU A 810 7.32 62.97 20.63
N ASP A 811 8.03 62.47 19.61
CA ASP A 811 8.40 61.05 19.56
C ASP A 811 9.22 60.62 20.78
N LEU A 812 10.17 61.46 21.23
CA LEU A 812 11.02 61.16 22.38
C LEU A 812 10.27 61.26 23.71
N ARG A 813 9.27 62.14 23.83
CA ARG A 813 8.37 62.18 24.99
C ARG A 813 7.58 60.89 25.11
N GLN A 814 7.00 60.41 24.02
CA GLN A 814 6.27 59.13 24.01
C GLN A 814 7.15 57.95 24.42
N VAL A 815 8.44 57.99 24.09
CA VAL A 815 9.40 56.99 24.54
C VAL A 815 9.66 57.08 26.04
N VAL A 816 9.93 58.28 26.57
CA VAL A 816 10.22 58.51 27.99
C VAL A 816 8.99 58.27 28.87
N GLU A 817 7.77 58.55 28.39
CA GLU A 817 6.54 58.25 29.12
C GLU A 817 6.34 56.74 29.31
N ARG A 818 6.79 55.92 28.34
CA ARG A 818 6.69 54.46 28.38
C ARG A 818 7.84 53.83 29.15
N ASP A 819 9.04 54.34 28.96
CA ASP A 819 10.25 53.94 29.67
C ASP A 819 10.98 55.18 30.21
N PRO A 820 10.64 55.61 31.44
CA PRO A 820 11.28 56.75 32.08
C PRO A 820 12.80 56.57 32.27
N GLY A 821 13.30 55.34 32.18
CA GLY A 821 14.71 54.99 32.30
C GLY A 821 15.47 54.96 30.98
N HIS A 822 14.83 55.24 29.83
CA HIS A 822 15.50 55.12 28.54
C HIS A 822 16.54 56.23 28.31
N ALA A 823 17.79 55.94 28.71
CA ALA A 823 18.90 56.90 28.70
C ALA A 823 19.10 57.59 27.34
N GLN A 824 19.05 56.84 26.24
CA GLN A 824 19.25 57.40 24.90
C GLN A 824 18.15 58.40 24.53
N ALA A 825 16.89 58.11 24.88
CA ALA A 825 15.77 58.99 24.59
C ALA A 825 15.81 60.26 25.44
N LEU A 826 16.19 60.15 26.72
CA LEU A 826 16.38 61.30 27.62
C LEU A 826 17.47 62.25 27.12
N ILE A 827 18.62 61.70 26.70
CA ILE A 827 19.72 62.50 26.13
C ILE A 827 19.25 63.19 24.85
N ALA A 828 18.67 62.42 23.91
CA ALA A 828 18.19 62.96 22.64
C ALA A 828 17.10 64.03 22.84
N LEU A 829 16.26 63.90 23.87
CA LEU A 829 15.20 64.85 24.20
C LEU A 829 15.78 66.16 24.74
N GLY A 830 16.79 66.08 25.61
CA GLY A 830 17.52 67.26 26.10
C GLY A 830 18.19 68.04 24.98
N GLU A 831 18.90 67.33 24.10
CA GLU A 831 19.51 67.93 22.91
C GLU A 831 18.49 68.57 21.98
N ALA A 832 17.36 67.91 21.72
CA ALA A 832 16.32 68.43 20.84
C ALA A 832 15.67 69.72 21.38
N ARG A 833 15.45 69.79 22.70
CA ARG A 833 14.91 70.99 23.36
C ARG A 833 15.90 72.16 23.31
N ALA A 834 17.16 71.92 23.63
CA ALA A 834 18.19 72.96 23.59
C ALA A 834 18.38 73.52 22.17
N ALA A 835 18.32 72.66 21.14
CA ALA A 835 18.38 73.09 19.74
C ALA A 835 17.16 73.95 19.33
N LEU A 836 15.96 73.60 19.79
CA LEU A 836 14.74 74.37 19.52
C LEU A 836 14.78 75.75 20.20
N GLU A 837 15.22 75.81 21.46
CA GLU A 837 15.35 77.06 22.23
C GLU A 837 16.36 78.03 21.58
N ASN A 838 17.53 77.53 21.15
CA ASN A 838 18.52 78.34 20.45
C ASN A 838 17.99 78.87 19.11
N HIS A 839 17.29 78.04 18.34
CA HIS A 839 16.74 78.44 17.04
C HIS A 839 15.59 79.48 17.19
N GLN A 840 14.82 79.42 18.29
CA GLN A 840 13.82 80.42 18.63
C GLN A 840 14.45 81.73 19.13
N ALA A 841 15.53 81.66 19.90
CA ALA A 841 16.28 82.83 20.36
C ALA A 841 16.91 83.62 19.18
N GLU A 842 17.49 82.92 18.21
CA GLU A 842 18.06 83.52 16.99
C GLU A 842 17.00 84.20 16.09
N ARG A 843 15.77 83.70 16.08
CA ARG A 843 14.65 84.35 15.36
C ARG A 843 14.09 85.57 16.07
N THR A 844 14.30 85.70 17.39
CA THR A 844 13.75 86.78 18.20
C THR A 844 14.69 88.00 18.26
N TYR A 845 15.97 87.82 17.93
CA TYR A 845 16.98 88.90 17.83
C TYR A 845 17.78 88.82 16.53
N PRO A 846 17.25 89.32 15.38
CA PRO A 846 18.04 89.41 14.16
C PRO A 846 19.12 90.52 14.34
N THR A 847 20.40 90.18 14.17
CA THR A 847 21.51 91.14 14.13
C THR A 847 21.47 92.05 12.92
#